data_AF-A0A8H7ND15-F1
#
_entry.id   AF-A0A8H7ND15-F1
#
_cell.length_a   1.000
_cell.length_b   1.000
_cell.length_c   1.000
_cell.angle_alpha   90.00
_cell.angle_beta   90.00
_cell.angle_gamma   90.00
#
_symmetry.space_group_name_H-M   'P 1'
#
loop_
_entity.id
_entity.type
_entity.pdbx_description
1 polymer ?
#
loop_
_entity_poly.entity_id
_entity_poly.type
_entity_poly.pdbx_seq_one_letter_code
_entity_poly.pdbx_strand_id
1 'polypeptide(L)'
;MEGRNDRIKEFYWRAWFGNDELDLDALVTSQFDGGKTTITTEAINDFVHAVGNTGEAFVDRPGKTVFAPMDFAIVIGWKAITKPIFPRTIDGDLLKLVHLSNEFRMLHGAEPLKKGDVVSTTAQINAIINQESGKMVEVCGTLSRDGSPVMEVTSQFLYRGAYTDYENTFQRKTETPMQVHLATSRDVAVLKSKQWFNADEIPTEIELLGQTLTFRLQSLVRFKNKSVFSSVETRGQVLLELPTKEVIQVASVDYEAGESHGNPVIDYLTRNGSTLDQPINFENPIPLSGKSPLQLRAPTSNEIYARVSGDYNPIHVSRVFSSYADLPGTITHGMYSSAAVRSLVETWAAENNIGRVRSFHASLVGMVLPNDDIQVKLQHTGMVSGRKIIKVEASNKETEEKVLLGEAEVEQPVTAYVFTGQGSQEQGMGMELYASSPVAKEVWDRADTYLMDNYGFSITNIVKNNPKELTIHFGGPRGKAIRQNYMAMTFETVAADGSVKSEKIFKEIDESTTSYTYRSPTGLLSATQFTQPALTLMEKASFEDMKSKGLVPRDSTFAGHSLGEYSALAALAEVMPIESLVSVVFYRGLTMQVAVERDAAGRSNYSMCAVNPSRISKTFTEEALQFVVDNIADETGWLLEIVNYNIVNMQYVCAGDLRALDTLAGVTNFLKKQQIDIEEMRSNIEEAKGALREIIRGCAEATLKKPTPLELERGFATIPLRGIDVPFHSTFLRSGVKPFRSFLMKKINKTTIDPSKLVGKYIPNVTAKPFALTKEYFEDVYKLTNSPKIANVLANWDKYAQEEVNGTGDSESGSNGHYEGPGAAA
;
A
#
# COMPACT_ATOMS: atom_id res chain seq x y z
N MET A 1 13.90 43.83 -38.24
CA MET A 1 13.37 42.71 -37.43
C MET A 1 13.10 41.45 -38.26
N GLU A 2 12.88 41.58 -39.58
CA GLU A 2 12.64 40.43 -40.46
C GLU A 2 13.75 39.35 -40.40
N GLY A 3 13.32 38.08 -40.32
CA GLY A 3 14.18 36.91 -40.18
C GLY A 3 15.04 36.88 -38.91
N ARG A 4 14.82 37.78 -37.94
CA ARG A 4 15.67 37.85 -36.73
C ARG A 4 15.54 36.59 -35.88
N ASN A 5 14.32 36.14 -35.60
CA ASN A 5 14.10 34.99 -34.72
C ASN A 5 14.59 33.70 -35.40
N ASP A 6 14.41 33.53 -36.71
CA ASP A 6 14.98 32.43 -37.48
C ASP A 6 16.51 32.36 -37.35
N ARG A 7 17.22 33.48 -37.50
CA ARG A 7 18.69 33.52 -37.30
C ARG A 7 19.11 33.17 -35.88
N ILE A 8 18.33 33.60 -34.87
CA ILE A 8 18.59 33.26 -33.47
C ILE A 8 18.36 31.75 -33.26
N LYS A 9 17.27 31.20 -33.80
CA LYS A 9 16.96 29.77 -33.76
C LYS A 9 18.06 28.96 -34.46
N GLU A 10 18.52 29.34 -35.64
CA GLU A 10 19.64 28.69 -36.32
C GLU A 10 20.92 28.66 -35.48
N PHE A 11 21.22 29.78 -34.79
CA PHE A 11 22.37 29.86 -33.90
C PHE A 11 22.24 28.89 -32.70
N TYR A 12 21.11 28.91 -32.01
CA TYR A 12 20.86 28.01 -30.88
C TYR A 12 20.77 26.55 -31.30
N TRP A 13 20.26 26.28 -32.49
CA TRP A 13 20.21 24.92 -33.04
C TRP A 13 21.62 24.34 -33.17
N ARG A 14 22.55 25.13 -33.72
CA ARG A 14 23.96 24.74 -33.80
C ARG A 14 24.59 24.56 -32.42
N ALA A 15 24.21 25.38 -31.45
CA ALA A 15 24.72 25.28 -30.08
C ALA A 15 24.26 24.01 -29.36
N TRP A 16 22.98 23.64 -29.46
CA TRP A 16 22.42 22.48 -28.73
C TRP A 16 22.46 21.16 -29.50
N PHE A 17 22.39 21.20 -30.84
CA PHE A 17 22.29 20.01 -31.69
C PHE A 17 23.46 19.85 -32.67
N GLY A 18 24.37 20.82 -32.75
CA GLY A 18 25.51 20.76 -33.66
C GLY A 18 25.08 20.83 -35.13
N ASN A 19 25.33 19.75 -35.87
CA ASN A 19 25.06 19.66 -37.30
C ASN A 19 23.79 18.84 -37.64
N ASP A 20 22.96 18.51 -36.64
CA ASP A 20 21.68 17.86 -36.87
C ASP A 20 20.80 18.73 -37.81
N GLU A 21 19.92 18.11 -38.60
CA GLU A 21 19.06 18.82 -39.55
C GLU A 21 18.02 19.69 -38.82
N LEU A 22 18.00 21.00 -39.11
CA LEU A 22 17.04 21.95 -38.55
C LEU A 22 15.75 21.94 -39.37
N ASP A 23 14.66 21.48 -38.76
CA ASP A 23 13.31 21.60 -39.29
C ASP A 23 12.53 22.67 -38.51
N LEU A 24 12.40 23.87 -39.08
CA LEU A 24 11.63 24.97 -38.51
C LEU A 24 10.13 24.86 -38.81
N ASP A 25 9.72 23.97 -39.72
CA ASP A 25 8.34 23.81 -40.16
C ASP A 25 7.67 22.56 -39.53
N ALA A 26 8.35 21.94 -38.56
CA ALA A 26 7.85 20.82 -37.78
C ALA A 26 6.50 21.14 -37.11
N LEU A 27 5.57 20.17 -37.18
CA LEU A 27 4.23 20.30 -36.60
C LEU A 27 4.31 20.27 -35.06
N VAL A 28 3.75 21.29 -34.39
CA VAL A 28 3.69 21.36 -32.91
C VAL A 28 2.89 20.22 -32.26
N THR A 29 2.09 19.52 -33.06
CA THR A 29 1.31 18.36 -32.62
C THR A 29 2.06 17.04 -32.74
N SER A 30 3.24 17.01 -33.39
CA SER A 30 4.02 15.79 -33.55
C SER A 30 4.76 15.40 -32.27
N GLN A 31 5.30 14.19 -32.28
CA GLN A 31 6.21 13.70 -31.26
C GLN A 31 7.66 13.96 -31.70
N PHE A 32 8.48 14.46 -30.79
CA PHE A 32 9.87 14.82 -31.02
C PHE A 32 10.79 13.75 -30.43
N ASP A 33 11.64 13.15 -31.28
CA ASP A 33 12.56 12.11 -30.86
C ASP A 33 13.92 12.69 -30.41
N GLY A 34 14.38 12.25 -29.24
CA GLY A 34 15.70 12.55 -28.67
C GLY A 34 16.77 11.53 -29.04
N GLY A 35 16.39 10.38 -29.59
CA GLY A 35 17.25 9.24 -29.87
C GLY A 35 17.44 8.32 -28.67
N LYS A 36 18.40 7.40 -28.80
CA LYS A 36 18.78 6.43 -27.75
C LYS A 36 20.13 6.80 -27.15
N THR A 37 20.26 6.68 -25.84
CA THR A 37 21.51 6.94 -25.11
C THR A 37 21.76 5.81 -24.13
N THR A 38 23.00 5.31 -24.10
CA THR A 38 23.47 4.35 -23.10
C THR A 38 24.05 5.10 -21.91
N ILE A 39 23.56 4.80 -20.71
CA ILE A 39 24.05 5.43 -19.49
C ILE A 39 25.40 4.81 -19.09
N THR A 40 26.45 5.63 -19.05
CA THR A 40 27.81 5.20 -18.68
C THR A 40 28.19 5.69 -17.28
N THR A 41 29.11 4.98 -16.60
CA THR A 41 29.65 5.42 -15.30
C THR A 41 30.35 6.76 -15.39
N GLU A 42 31.09 7.01 -16.46
CA GLU A 42 31.79 8.29 -16.68
C GLU A 42 30.80 9.45 -16.74
N ALA A 43 29.72 9.31 -17.53
CA ALA A 43 28.70 10.35 -17.64
C ALA A 43 27.96 10.60 -16.31
N ILE A 44 27.68 9.54 -15.53
CA ILE A 44 27.10 9.69 -14.19
C ILE A 44 28.07 10.45 -13.28
N ASN A 45 29.34 10.05 -13.23
CA ASN A 45 30.35 10.66 -12.36
C ASN A 45 30.57 12.15 -12.69
N ASP A 46 30.69 12.48 -13.97
CA ASP A 46 30.85 13.86 -14.43
C ASP A 46 29.65 14.71 -14.03
N PHE A 47 28.44 14.19 -14.17
CA PHE A 47 27.22 14.91 -13.83
C PHE A 47 27.10 15.14 -12.32
N VAL A 48 27.32 14.08 -11.55
CA VAL A 48 27.24 14.08 -10.08
C VAL A 48 28.28 15.02 -9.49
N HIS A 49 29.51 15.04 -10.05
CA HIS A 49 30.51 16.03 -9.70
C HIS A 49 30.06 17.45 -10.07
N ALA A 50 29.51 17.65 -11.26
CA ALA A 50 29.08 18.98 -11.72
C ALA A 50 28.03 19.60 -10.80
N VAL A 51 27.07 18.81 -10.30
CA VAL A 51 25.98 19.29 -9.42
C VAL A 51 26.29 19.16 -7.92
N GLY A 52 27.46 18.63 -7.56
CA GLY A 52 27.87 18.45 -6.16
C GLY A 52 27.02 17.42 -5.39
N ASN A 53 26.47 16.42 -6.08
CA ASN A 53 25.73 15.35 -5.42
C ASN A 53 26.73 14.31 -4.87
N THR A 54 26.63 13.95 -3.59
CA THR A 54 27.57 13.01 -2.94
C THR A 54 26.90 11.69 -2.55
N GLY A 55 25.73 11.37 -3.12
CA GLY A 55 25.02 10.13 -2.83
C GLY A 55 25.84 8.89 -3.16
N GLU A 56 25.86 7.92 -2.25
CA GLU A 56 26.69 6.71 -2.42
C GLU A 56 26.20 5.82 -3.58
N ALA A 57 24.93 5.92 -3.95
CA ALA A 57 24.32 5.14 -5.03
C ALA A 57 24.88 5.46 -6.42
N PHE A 58 25.53 6.62 -6.57
CA PHE A 58 26.08 7.10 -7.83
C PHE A 58 27.56 6.76 -8.02
N VAL A 59 28.23 6.31 -6.97
CA VAL A 59 29.67 6.02 -6.97
C VAL A 59 29.90 4.54 -7.24
N ASP A 60 30.82 4.22 -8.15
CA ASP A 60 31.20 2.84 -8.45
C ASP A 60 31.87 2.18 -7.23
N ARG A 61 31.22 1.14 -6.68
CA ARG A 61 31.71 0.34 -5.56
C ARG A 61 31.53 -1.15 -5.87
N PRO A 62 32.52 -2.01 -5.56
CA PRO A 62 32.42 -3.45 -5.82
C PRO A 62 31.14 -4.07 -5.22
N GLY A 63 30.40 -4.82 -6.03
CA GLY A 63 29.18 -5.52 -5.61
C GLY A 63 27.94 -4.64 -5.43
N LYS A 64 28.01 -3.34 -5.75
CA LYS A 64 26.84 -2.43 -5.75
C LYS A 64 26.50 -1.99 -7.16
N THR A 65 25.19 -1.88 -7.43
CA THR A 65 24.69 -1.30 -8.68
C THR A 65 24.90 0.21 -8.66
N VAL A 66 25.47 0.74 -9.74
CA VAL A 66 25.64 2.19 -9.92
C VAL A 66 24.38 2.75 -10.56
N PHE A 67 23.69 3.61 -9.82
CA PHE A 67 22.49 4.29 -10.31
C PHE A 67 22.83 5.65 -10.93
N ALA A 68 21.93 6.17 -11.75
CA ALA A 68 21.96 7.55 -12.23
C ALA A 68 20.96 8.39 -11.41
N PRO A 69 21.31 9.62 -10.99
CA PRO A 69 20.38 10.50 -10.29
C PRO A 69 19.20 10.85 -11.21
N MET A 70 18.02 11.10 -10.63
CA MET A 70 16.82 11.39 -11.42
C MET A 70 16.98 12.60 -12.33
N ASP A 71 17.77 13.61 -11.93
CA ASP A 71 18.02 14.79 -12.77
C ASP A 71 18.84 14.46 -14.01
N PHE A 72 19.54 13.32 -14.04
CA PHE A 72 20.25 12.86 -15.24
C PHE A 72 19.28 12.62 -16.41
N ALA A 73 17.98 12.49 -16.12
CA ALA A 73 16.93 12.46 -17.13
C ALA A 73 16.91 13.69 -18.02
N ILE A 74 17.22 14.88 -17.48
CA ILE A 74 17.29 16.08 -18.31
C ILE A 74 18.46 15.99 -19.29
N VAL A 75 19.57 15.37 -18.92
CA VAL A 75 20.74 15.19 -19.80
C VAL A 75 20.38 14.27 -20.97
N ILE A 76 19.73 13.14 -20.67
CA ILE A 76 19.27 12.18 -21.69
C ILE A 76 18.18 12.80 -22.57
N GLY A 77 17.25 13.53 -21.95
CA GLY A 77 16.07 14.06 -22.61
C GLY A 77 16.22 15.44 -23.22
N TRP A 78 17.34 16.14 -22.99
CA TRP A 78 17.52 17.55 -23.37
C TRP A 78 17.19 17.80 -24.82
N LYS A 79 17.71 16.94 -25.71
CA LYS A 79 17.47 17.05 -27.14
C LYS A 79 15.98 16.92 -27.50
N ALA A 80 15.28 15.95 -26.90
CA ALA A 80 13.85 15.77 -27.15
C ALA A 80 13.03 16.95 -26.61
N ILE A 81 13.38 17.45 -25.42
CA ILE A 81 12.61 18.48 -24.69
C ILE A 81 12.81 19.89 -25.28
N THR A 82 13.95 20.16 -25.91
CA THR A 82 14.27 21.48 -26.48
C THR A 82 13.98 21.61 -27.98
N LYS A 83 13.91 20.53 -28.76
CA LYS A 83 13.42 20.61 -30.16
C LYS A 83 12.05 21.29 -30.32
N PRO A 84 11.05 21.05 -29.45
CA PRO A 84 9.70 21.56 -29.65
C PRO A 84 9.55 23.08 -29.52
N ILE A 85 10.58 23.81 -29.08
CA ILE A 85 10.55 25.28 -29.00
C ILE A 85 11.12 25.97 -30.26
N PHE A 86 11.59 25.21 -31.26
CA PHE A 86 12.11 25.75 -32.52
C PHE A 86 11.08 26.02 -33.63
N PRO A 87 9.95 25.29 -33.77
CA PRO A 87 9.00 25.51 -34.86
C PRO A 87 8.60 26.98 -35.04
N ARG A 88 8.42 27.43 -36.29
CA ARG A 88 7.98 28.82 -36.62
C ARG A 88 6.60 29.17 -36.10
N THR A 89 5.74 28.17 -35.95
CA THR A 89 4.42 28.29 -35.30
C THR A 89 4.52 28.75 -33.84
N ILE A 90 5.69 28.55 -33.22
CA ILE A 90 6.06 29.08 -31.90
C ILE A 90 7.13 30.16 -32.14
N ASP A 91 6.70 31.30 -32.68
CA ASP A 91 7.61 32.42 -32.89
C ASP A 91 7.91 33.13 -31.56
N GLY A 92 9.20 33.41 -31.33
CA GLY A 92 9.67 33.97 -30.08
C GLY A 92 11.16 34.26 -30.09
N ASP A 93 11.57 35.26 -29.31
CA ASP A 93 12.98 35.60 -29.15
C ASP A 93 13.64 34.63 -28.17
N LEU A 94 14.38 33.64 -28.70
CA LEU A 94 15.05 32.62 -27.91
C LEU A 94 16.12 33.20 -26.96
N LEU A 95 16.67 34.39 -27.25
CA LEU A 95 17.60 35.07 -26.33
C LEU A 95 16.89 35.62 -25.08
N LYS A 96 15.56 35.77 -25.14
CA LYS A 96 14.72 36.21 -24.02
C LYS A 96 13.94 35.06 -23.37
N LEU A 97 14.24 33.81 -23.76
CA LEU A 97 13.64 32.61 -23.19
C LEU A 97 13.99 32.49 -21.71
N VAL A 98 13.00 32.15 -20.89
CA VAL A 98 13.16 31.86 -19.47
C VAL A 98 12.66 30.44 -19.21
N HIS A 99 13.45 29.64 -18.50
CA HIS A 99 12.99 28.35 -17.98
C HIS A 99 12.21 28.63 -16.69
N LEU A 100 10.90 28.40 -16.68
CA LEU A 100 10.02 28.71 -15.54
C LEU A 100 10.02 27.61 -14.49
N SER A 101 9.90 26.36 -14.92
CA SER A 101 9.86 25.22 -14.00
C SER A 101 10.24 23.93 -14.67
N ASN A 102 10.69 22.96 -13.88
CA ASN A 102 10.93 21.60 -14.31
C ASN A 102 10.40 20.60 -13.28
N GLU A 103 9.74 19.55 -13.75
CA GLU A 103 9.26 18.45 -12.93
C GLU A 103 9.83 17.12 -13.42
N PHE A 104 10.29 16.30 -12.48
CA PHE A 104 10.60 14.90 -12.70
C PHE A 104 9.54 14.04 -12.01
N ARG A 105 9.01 13.02 -12.69
CA ARG A 105 8.02 12.09 -12.13
C ARG A 105 8.32 10.66 -12.54
N MET A 106 8.73 9.84 -11.58
CA MET A 106 8.91 8.40 -11.77
C MET A 106 7.55 7.72 -11.95
N LEU A 107 7.40 6.94 -13.00
CA LEU A 107 6.18 6.17 -13.23
C LEU A 107 6.06 5.03 -12.21
N HIS A 108 4.83 4.63 -11.92
CA HIS A 108 4.54 3.63 -10.89
C HIS A 108 5.20 2.28 -11.24
N GLY A 109 5.81 1.63 -10.25
CA GLY A 109 6.53 0.35 -10.44
C GLY A 109 7.90 0.45 -11.15
N ALA A 110 8.22 1.58 -11.79
CA ALA A 110 9.50 1.74 -12.46
C ALA A 110 10.66 1.88 -11.46
N GLU A 111 11.75 1.17 -11.73
CA GLU A 111 13.02 1.31 -11.02
C GLU A 111 13.80 2.55 -11.50
N PRO A 112 14.61 3.18 -10.64
CA PRO A 112 15.55 4.23 -11.05
C PRO A 112 16.49 3.80 -12.18
N LEU A 113 16.96 4.78 -12.94
CA LEU A 113 17.93 4.59 -14.01
C LEU A 113 19.28 4.10 -13.45
N LYS A 114 19.95 3.20 -14.17
CA LYS A 114 21.23 2.61 -13.76
C LYS A 114 22.25 2.55 -14.91
N LYS A 115 23.51 2.38 -14.54
CA LYS A 115 24.61 2.13 -15.47
C LYS A 115 24.25 0.96 -16.41
N GLY A 116 24.47 1.16 -17.70
CA GLY A 116 24.22 0.15 -18.74
C GLY A 116 22.81 0.18 -19.32
N ASP A 117 21.88 0.93 -18.73
CA ASP A 117 20.56 1.13 -19.32
C ASP A 117 20.67 1.83 -20.68
N VAL A 118 19.91 1.34 -21.65
CA VAL A 118 19.71 2.00 -22.95
C VAL A 118 18.35 2.68 -22.90
N VAL A 119 18.37 4.01 -22.87
CA VAL A 119 17.16 4.83 -22.69
C VAL A 119 16.85 5.57 -23.98
N SER A 120 15.61 5.46 -24.45
CA SER A 120 15.07 6.31 -25.51
C SER A 120 14.24 7.44 -24.92
N THR A 121 14.29 8.63 -25.50
CA THR A 121 13.44 9.74 -25.08
C THR A 121 12.57 10.21 -26.22
N THR A 122 11.28 10.39 -25.94
CA THR A 122 10.36 11.10 -26.82
C THR A 122 9.73 12.26 -26.07
N ALA A 123 9.39 13.35 -26.75
CA ALA A 123 8.75 14.49 -26.13
C ALA A 123 7.56 14.99 -26.94
N GLN A 124 6.62 15.61 -26.26
CA GLN A 124 5.44 16.24 -26.85
C GLN A 124 5.16 17.58 -26.20
N ILE A 125 4.61 18.50 -26.98
CA ILE A 125 4.13 19.78 -26.46
C ILE A 125 2.78 19.55 -25.81
N ASN A 126 2.75 19.78 -24.49
CA ASN A 126 1.52 19.77 -23.71
C ASN A 126 0.78 21.08 -23.89
N ALA A 127 1.45 22.23 -23.75
CA ALA A 127 0.78 23.52 -23.79
C ALA A 127 1.58 24.61 -24.50
N ILE A 128 0.87 25.50 -25.18
CA ILE A 128 1.35 26.78 -25.72
C ILE A 128 0.31 27.82 -25.31
N ILE A 129 0.65 28.70 -24.37
CA ILE A 129 -0.30 29.65 -23.77
C ILE A 129 0.29 31.06 -23.81
N ASN A 130 -0.44 31.99 -24.43
CA ASN A 130 -0.10 33.41 -24.38
C ASN A 130 -0.56 34.01 -23.04
N GLN A 131 0.40 34.41 -22.22
CA GLN A 131 0.23 35.08 -20.93
C GLN A 131 0.60 36.57 -21.05
N GLU A 132 0.37 37.35 -19.99
CA GLU A 132 0.74 38.77 -19.98
C GLU A 132 2.25 39.00 -20.00
N SER A 133 3.00 38.07 -19.41
CA SER A 133 4.46 38.09 -19.34
C SER A 133 5.16 37.54 -20.58
N GLY A 134 4.43 36.84 -21.46
CA GLY A 134 5.03 36.12 -22.57
C GLY A 134 4.23 34.93 -23.08
N LYS A 135 4.82 34.18 -24.01
CA LYS A 135 4.29 32.90 -24.51
C LYS A 135 4.92 31.75 -23.74
N MET A 136 4.13 31.03 -22.95
CA MET A 136 4.55 29.85 -22.21
C MET A 136 4.44 28.61 -23.10
N VAL A 137 5.47 27.77 -23.09
CA VAL A 137 5.50 26.47 -23.77
C VAL A 137 5.82 25.39 -22.75
N GLU A 138 4.93 24.43 -22.57
CA GLU A 138 5.13 23.25 -21.72
C GLU A 138 5.40 22.03 -22.59
N VAL A 139 6.49 21.34 -22.27
CA VAL A 139 6.93 20.13 -22.97
C VAL A 139 7.05 18.99 -21.97
N CYS A 140 6.48 17.83 -22.29
CA CYS A 140 6.65 16.61 -21.52
C CYS A 140 7.48 15.60 -22.31
N GLY A 141 8.64 15.26 -21.78
CA GLY A 141 9.49 14.18 -22.26
C GLY A 141 9.24 12.88 -21.49
N THR A 142 9.00 11.78 -22.19
CA THR A 142 8.88 10.43 -21.63
C THR A 142 10.14 9.65 -21.93
N LEU A 143 10.83 9.20 -20.88
CA LEU A 143 12.00 8.35 -20.97
C LEU A 143 11.56 6.89 -20.86
N SER A 144 12.00 6.06 -21.81
CA SER A 144 11.66 4.63 -21.86
C SER A 144 12.92 3.77 -21.89
N ARG A 145 12.89 2.67 -21.11
CA ARG A 145 13.91 1.62 -21.07
C ARG A 145 13.27 0.32 -21.54
N ASP A 146 13.88 -0.34 -22.52
CA ASP A 146 13.37 -1.59 -23.11
C ASP A 146 11.90 -1.48 -23.57
N GLY A 147 11.53 -0.34 -24.13
CA GLY A 147 10.15 -0.05 -24.60
C GLY A 147 9.15 0.33 -23.51
N SER A 148 9.51 0.17 -22.22
CA SER A 148 8.65 0.53 -21.09
C SER A 148 8.98 1.93 -20.57
N PRO A 149 7.98 2.79 -20.31
CA PRO A 149 8.24 4.13 -19.82
C PRO A 149 8.68 4.09 -18.34
N VAL A 150 9.68 4.90 -17.98
CA VAL A 150 10.32 4.92 -16.66
C VAL A 150 9.97 6.20 -15.90
N MET A 151 10.06 7.35 -16.59
CA MET A 151 9.91 8.67 -15.99
C MET A 151 9.43 9.68 -17.01
N GLU A 152 8.65 10.64 -16.53
CA GLU A 152 8.26 11.85 -17.27
C GLU A 152 9.04 13.05 -16.76
N VAL A 153 9.47 13.91 -17.68
CA VAL A 153 10.13 15.19 -17.42
C VAL A 153 9.29 16.29 -18.05
N THR A 154 8.68 17.14 -17.23
CA THR A 154 7.84 18.25 -17.71
C THR A 154 8.59 19.56 -17.50
N SER A 155 8.94 20.24 -18.60
CA SER A 155 9.64 21.53 -18.57
C SER A 155 8.73 22.63 -19.10
N GLN A 156 8.73 23.79 -18.43
CA GLN A 156 8.00 24.97 -18.84
C GLN A 156 8.96 26.09 -19.22
N PHE A 157 8.81 26.60 -20.44
CA PHE A 157 9.60 27.70 -20.97
C PHE A 157 8.70 28.93 -21.22
N LEU A 158 9.27 30.12 -21.15
CA LEU A 158 8.57 31.38 -21.41
C LEU A 158 9.37 32.26 -22.36
N TYR A 159 8.81 32.52 -23.54
CA TYR A 159 9.26 33.60 -24.40
C TYR A 159 8.73 34.92 -23.86
N ARG A 160 9.59 35.75 -23.27
CA ARG A 160 9.18 37.06 -22.76
C ARG A 160 8.81 38.00 -23.91
N GLY A 161 7.65 38.64 -23.80
CA GLY A 161 7.16 39.58 -24.80
C GLY A 161 5.64 39.66 -24.81
N ALA A 162 5.08 40.37 -25.78
CA ALA A 162 3.65 40.44 -26.02
C ALA A 162 3.30 39.63 -27.28
N TYR A 163 2.39 38.67 -27.13
CA TYR A 163 1.99 37.74 -28.18
C TYR A 163 0.47 37.75 -28.34
N THR A 164 0.00 37.72 -29.59
CA THR A 164 -1.44 37.78 -29.94
C THR A 164 -1.88 36.70 -30.92
N ASP A 165 -0.96 35.79 -31.26
CA ASP A 165 -1.11 34.64 -32.16
C ASP A 165 -1.83 33.47 -31.48
N TYR A 166 -3.08 33.69 -31.07
CA TYR A 166 -3.88 32.68 -30.39
C TYR A 166 -4.21 31.45 -31.26
N GLU A 167 -4.15 31.58 -32.59
CA GLU A 167 -4.40 30.51 -33.56
C GLU A 167 -3.52 29.26 -33.36
N ASN A 168 -2.31 29.43 -32.80
CA ASN A 168 -1.36 28.34 -32.55
C ASN A 168 -1.32 27.91 -31.07
N THR A 169 -2.17 28.49 -30.22
CA THR A 169 -2.17 28.23 -28.77
C THR A 169 -3.13 27.10 -28.40
N PHE A 170 -2.69 26.21 -27.53
CA PHE A 170 -3.48 25.09 -27.04
C PHE A 170 -2.95 24.58 -25.71
N GLN A 171 -3.73 23.75 -25.02
CA GLN A 171 -3.28 23.03 -23.85
C GLN A 171 -3.91 21.64 -23.83
N ARG A 172 -3.05 20.62 -23.82
CA ARG A 172 -3.36 19.23 -23.51
C ARG A 172 -3.08 19.00 -22.04
N LYS A 173 -4.04 18.42 -21.35
CA LYS A 173 -3.94 18.13 -19.93
C LYS A 173 -4.50 16.75 -19.65
N THR A 174 -3.67 15.89 -19.07
CA THR A 174 -4.16 14.69 -18.39
C THR A 174 -4.78 15.16 -17.07
N GLU A 175 -6.09 14.97 -16.93
CA GLU A 175 -6.83 15.46 -15.77
C GLU A 175 -6.60 14.55 -14.58
N THR A 176 -6.61 15.14 -13.38
CA THR A 176 -6.50 14.38 -12.14
C THR A 176 -7.65 13.38 -12.05
N PRO A 177 -7.40 12.08 -11.80
CA PRO A 177 -8.47 11.11 -11.64
C PRO A 177 -9.46 11.52 -10.54
N MET A 178 -10.74 11.57 -10.88
CA MET A 178 -11.83 11.99 -10.01
C MET A 178 -12.77 10.82 -9.73
N GLN A 179 -13.29 10.71 -8.51
CA GLN A 179 -14.30 9.75 -8.12
C GLN A 179 -15.62 10.44 -7.81
N VAL A 180 -16.74 9.88 -8.29
CA VAL A 180 -18.10 10.36 -7.99
C VAL A 180 -18.90 9.21 -7.41
N HIS A 181 -19.37 9.37 -6.17
CA HIS A 181 -20.25 8.41 -5.52
C HIS A 181 -21.72 8.73 -5.79
N LEU A 182 -22.45 7.79 -6.37
CA LEU A 182 -23.84 7.94 -6.81
C LEU A 182 -24.81 7.45 -5.73
N ALA A 183 -24.92 8.19 -4.63
CA ALA A 183 -25.69 7.77 -3.45
C ALA A 183 -27.21 7.69 -3.71
N THR A 184 -27.75 8.51 -4.61
CA THR A 184 -29.19 8.63 -4.84
C THR A 184 -29.58 8.43 -6.29
N SER A 185 -30.85 8.08 -6.54
CA SER A 185 -31.40 7.97 -7.90
C SER A 185 -31.34 9.32 -8.65
N ARG A 186 -31.35 10.43 -7.92
CA ARG A 186 -31.12 11.77 -8.47
C ARG A 186 -29.70 11.91 -9.02
N ASP A 187 -28.68 11.43 -8.33
CA ASP A 187 -27.29 11.54 -8.77
C ASP A 187 -27.08 10.78 -10.08
N VAL A 188 -27.64 9.56 -10.16
CA VAL A 188 -27.64 8.75 -11.38
C VAL A 188 -28.35 9.48 -12.52
N ALA A 189 -29.54 10.05 -12.27
CA ALA A 189 -30.29 10.78 -13.29
C ALA A 189 -29.57 12.06 -13.75
N VAL A 190 -28.93 12.78 -12.84
CA VAL A 190 -28.14 13.99 -13.15
C VAL A 190 -26.92 13.62 -14.00
N LEU A 191 -26.20 12.55 -13.69
CA LEU A 191 -25.06 12.09 -14.50
C LEU A 191 -25.52 11.63 -15.89
N LYS A 192 -26.58 10.80 -15.97
CA LYS A 192 -27.16 10.35 -17.24
C LYS A 192 -27.75 11.48 -18.09
N SER A 193 -28.12 12.61 -17.49
CA SER A 193 -28.60 13.78 -18.24
C SER A 193 -27.49 14.53 -18.99
N LYS A 194 -26.22 14.23 -18.70
CA LYS A 194 -25.08 14.91 -19.33
C LYS A 194 -24.85 14.33 -20.73
N GLN A 195 -24.98 15.18 -21.75
CA GLN A 195 -24.77 14.78 -23.14
C GLN A 195 -23.36 14.22 -23.41
N TRP A 196 -22.38 14.62 -22.61
CA TRP A 196 -20.99 14.13 -22.73
C TRP A 196 -20.75 12.78 -22.05
N PHE A 197 -21.72 12.25 -21.29
CA PHE A 197 -21.59 10.99 -20.59
C PHE A 197 -22.27 9.89 -21.40
N ASN A 198 -21.47 9.05 -22.06
CA ASN A 198 -21.96 7.99 -22.92
C ASN A 198 -22.33 6.77 -22.09
N ALA A 199 -23.61 6.68 -21.73
CA ALA A 199 -24.18 5.62 -20.91
C ALA A 199 -24.48 4.32 -21.69
N ASP A 200 -24.42 4.35 -23.03
CA ASP A 200 -24.75 3.20 -23.88
C ASP A 200 -23.73 2.06 -23.77
N GLU A 201 -22.55 2.34 -23.21
CA GLU A 201 -21.52 1.34 -22.88
C GLU A 201 -21.80 0.60 -21.55
N ILE A 202 -22.79 1.04 -20.76
CA ILE A 202 -23.08 0.41 -19.46
C ILE A 202 -23.75 -0.95 -19.73
N PRO A 203 -23.16 -2.08 -19.31
CA PRO A 203 -23.79 -3.39 -19.41
C PRO A 203 -25.16 -3.38 -18.70
N THR A 204 -26.18 -3.99 -19.32
CA THR A 204 -27.57 -4.02 -18.81
C THR A 204 -27.71 -4.58 -17.39
N GLU A 205 -26.71 -5.30 -16.91
CA GLU A 205 -26.67 -5.92 -15.58
C GLU A 205 -26.15 -4.98 -14.49
N ILE A 206 -25.61 -3.81 -14.85
CA ILE A 206 -24.96 -2.88 -13.91
C ILE A 206 -25.93 -1.76 -13.50
N GLU A 207 -26.33 -1.78 -12.23
CA GLU A 207 -27.06 -0.68 -11.59
C GLU A 207 -26.07 0.33 -10.97
N LEU A 208 -26.13 1.59 -11.42
CA LEU A 208 -25.23 2.65 -10.96
C LEU A 208 -25.57 3.19 -9.55
N LEU A 209 -26.77 2.92 -9.03
CA LEU A 209 -27.18 3.44 -7.73
C LEU A 209 -26.32 2.82 -6.61
N GLY A 210 -25.76 3.67 -5.75
CA GLY A 210 -24.87 3.28 -4.66
C GLY A 210 -23.42 2.97 -5.10
N GLN A 211 -23.08 3.15 -6.38
CA GLN A 211 -21.75 2.87 -6.90
C GLN A 211 -20.85 4.10 -6.89
N THR A 212 -19.53 3.88 -6.92
CA THR A 212 -18.52 4.93 -7.09
C THR A 212 -17.85 4.79 -8.45
N LEU A 213 -17.95 5.81 -9.28
CA LEU A 213 -17.34 5.85 -10.61
C LEU A 213 -16.04 6.65 -10.58
N THR A 214 -15.00 6.13 -11.23
CA THR A 214 -13.71 6.80 -11.38
C THR A 214 -13.54 7.32 -12.80
N PHE A 215 -13.36 8.62 -12.95
CA PHE A 215 -13.16 9.32 -14.22
C PHE A 215 -11.67 9.52 -14.46
N ARG A 216 -11.15 8.97 -15.57
CA ARG A 216 -9.79 9.19 -16.05
C ARG A 216 -9.87 9.88 -17.41
N LEU A 217 -9.64 11.19 -17.41
CA LEU A 217 -9.94 12.05 -18.55
C LEU A 217 -8.68 12.79 -19.05
N GLN A 218 -8.73 13.16 -20.32
CA GLN A 218 -7.78 14.05 -20.98
C GLN A 218 -8.57 15.19 -21.62
N SER A 219 -8.09 16.42 -21.43
CA SER A 219 -8.64 17.62 -22.04
C SER A 219 -7.69 18.18 -23.08
N LEU A 220 -8.23 18.64 -24.20
CA LEU A 220 -7.54 19.48 -25.18
C LEU A 220 -8.33 20.78 -25.34
N VAL A 221 -7.73 21.90 -24.96
CA VAL A 221 -8.32 23.23 -25.15
C VAL A 221 -7.50 24.03 -26.15
N ARG A 222 -8.17 24.79 -27.00
CA ARG A 222 -7.56 25.75 -27.93
C ARG A 222 -8.04 27.15 -27.57
N PHE A 223 -7.19 28.16 -27.67
CA PHE A 223 -7.57 29.51 -27.25
C PHE A 223 -7.97 30.37 -28.44
N LYS A 224 -9.03 31.16 -28.27
CA LYS A 224 -9.38 32.27 -29.16
C LYS A 224 -8.76 33.58 -28.70
N ASN A 225 -8.69 33.77 -27.38
CA ASN A 225 -8.06 34.89 -26.70
C ASN A 225 -7.72 34.51 -25.24
N LYS A 226 -7.28 35.47 -24.42
CA LYS A 226 -6.91 35.27 -23.00
C LYS A 226 -7.95 34.54 -22.14
N SER A 227 -9.23 34.66 -22.47
CA SER A 227 -10.36 34.23 -21.60
C SER A 227 -11.37 33.30 -22.27
N VAL A 228 -11.26 33.13 -23.59
CA VAL A 228 -12.21 32.36 -24.40
C VAL A 228 -11.44 31.28 -25.13
N PHE A 229 -11.91 30.05 -24.98
CA PHE A 229 -11.45 28.91 -25.77
C PHE A 229 -12.13 28.92 -27.13
N SER A 230 -11.39 28.65 -28.20
CA SER A 230 -11.94 28.42 -29.54
C SER A 230 -12.54 27.03 -29.66
N SER A 231 -11.95 26.03 -28.99
CA SER A 231 -12.52 24.71 -28.80
C SER A 231 -12.11 24.11 -27.45
N VAL A 232 -12.98 23.25 -26.92
CA VAL A 232 -12.74 22.43 -25.73
C VAL A 232 -13.15 21.01 -26.06
N GLU A 233 -12.20 20.10 -25.95
CA GLU A 233 -12.40 18.66 -26.09
C GLU A 233 -12.05 18.00 -24.76
N THR A 234 -12.87 17.06 -24.30
CA THR A 234 -12.57 16.26 -23.11
C THR A 234 -13.04 14.85 -23.32
N ARG A 235 -12.10 13.91 -23.28
CA ARG A 235 -12.35 12.50 -23.56
C ARG A 235 -11.74 11.62 -22.50
N GLY A 236 -12.31 10.45 -22.30
CA GLY A 236 -11.69 9.45 -21.43
C GLY A 236 -12.65 8.38 -20.94
N GLN A 237 -12.16 7.60 -19.99
CA GLN A 237 -12.84 6.42 -19.49
C GLN A 237 -13.52 6.73 -18.15
N VAL A 238 -14.69 6.12 -17.98
CA VAL A 238 -15.38 6.03 -16.70
C VAL A 238 -15.34 4.59 -16.24
N LEU A 239 -14.66 4.39 -15.13
CA LEU A 239 -14.33 3.09 -14.58
C LEU A 239 -15.21 2.79 -13.36
N LEU A 240 -15.66 1.56 -13.25
CA LEU A 240 -16.32 1.03 -12.06
C LEU A 240 -15.44 -0.07 -11.48
N GLU A 241 -15.11 0.05 -10.20
CA GLU A 241 -14.53 -1.06 -9.43
C GLU A 241 -15.68 -1.95 -8.98
N LEU A 242 -15.77 -3.14 -9.57
CA LEU A 242 -16.79 -4.11 -9.22
C LEU A 242 -16.54 -4.67 -7.81
N PRO A 243 -17.53 -5.37 -7.21
CA PRO A 243 -17.26 -6.21 -6.05
C PRO A 243 -16.17 -7.27 -6.30
N THR A 244 -15.82 -7.55 -7.58
CA THR A 244 -14.65 -8.35 -7.99
C THR A 244 -13.31 -7.68 -7.78
N LYS A 245 -13.30 -6.40 -7.39
CA LYS A 245 -12.14 -5.50 -7.48
C LYS A 245 -11.56 -5.34 -8.89
N GLU A 246 -12.16 -6.01 -9.87
CA GLU A 246 -11.94 -5.79 -11.28
C GLU A 246 -12.44 -4.38 -11.62
N VAL A 247 -11.56 -3.61 -12.25
CA VAL A 247 -11.87 -2.28 -12.72
C VAL A 247 -12.27 -2.42 -14.17
N ILE A 248 -13.56 -2.29 -14.45
CA ILE A 248 -14.10 -2.32 -15.80
C ILE A 248 -14.43 -0.91 -16.27
N GLN A 249 -14.29 -0.65 -17.57
CA GLN A 249 -14.88 0.54 -18.18
C GLN A 249 -16.38 0.32 -18.32
N VAL A 250 -17.18 1.21 -17.72
CA VAL A 250 -18.65 1.16 -17.80
C VAL A 250 -19.24 2.25 -18.66
N ALA A 251 -18.48 3.33 -18.90
CA ALA A 251 -18.89 4.41 -19.75
C ALA A 251 -17.67 5.15 -20.30
N SER A 252 -17.89 6.00 -21.29
CA SER A 252 -16.91 6.94 -21.80
C SER A 252 -17.41 8.37 -21.62
N VAL A 253 -16.46 9.31 -21.55
CA VAL A 253 -16.73 10.73 -21.68
C VAL A 253 -16.30 11.16 -23.07
N ASP A 254 -17.20 11.84 -23.78
CA ASP A 254 -16.89 12.52 -25.04
C ASP A 254 -17.59 13.88 -25.05
N TYR A 255 -16.82 14.92 -24.74
CA TYR A 255 -17.26 16.31 -24.79
C TYR A 255 -16.48 17.05 -25.85
N GLU A 256 -17.20 17.72 -26.74
CA GLU A 256 -16.64 18.64 -27.72
C GLU A 256 -17.51 19.90 -27.79
N ALA A 257 -16.86 21.05 -27.71
CA ALA A 257 -17.52 22.34 -27.86
C ALA A 257 -16.62 23.32 -28.61
N GLY A 258 -17.25 24.25 -29.35
CA GLY A 258 -16.59 25.39 -29.95
C GLY A 258 -16.30 26.48 -28.91
N GLU A 259 -16.68 27.72 -29.21
CA GLU A 259 -16.38 28.87 -28.35
C GLU A 259 -16.94 28.70 -26.93
N SER A 260 -16.03 28.64 -25.95
CA SER A 260 -16.35 28.26 -24.57
C SER A 260 -15.54 29.09 -23.57
N HIS A 261 -16.08 29.30 -22.38
CA HIS A 261 -15.40 29.99 -21.26
C HIS A 261 -14.85 29.02 -20.20
N GLY A 262 -15.06 27.71 -20.38
CA GLY A 262 -14.76 26.71 -19.36
C GLY A 262 -14.97 25.30 -19.87
N ASN A 263 -14.59 24.33 -19.05
CA ASN A 263 -14.82 22.92 -19.29
C ASN A 263 -15.91 22.38 -18.34
N PRO A 264 -17.15 22.15 -18.82
CA PRO A 264 -18.26 21.75 -17.97
C PRO A 264 -18.12 20.33 -17.40
N VAL A 265 -17.32 19.47 -18.04
CA VAL A 265 -17.03 18.11 -17.53
C VAL A 265 -16.24 18.22 -16.23
N ILE A 266 -15.14 18.97 -16.26
CA ILE A 266 -14.24 19.12 -15.11
C ILE A 266 -14.91 19.92 -14.00
N ASP A 267 -15.68 20.96 -14.33
CA ASP A 267 -16.47 21.70 -13.35
C ASP A 267 -17.55 20.82 -12.68
N TYR A 268 -18.20 19.92 -13.43
CA TYR A 268 -19.12 18.95 -12.84
C TYR A 268 -18.39 18.01 -11.87
N LEU A 269 -17.26 17.41 -12.28
CA LEU A 269 -16.51 16.49 -11.44
C LEU A 269 -16.00 17.19 -10.18
N THR A 270 -15.47 18.40 -10.30
CA THR A 270 -14.95 19.18 -9.16
C THR A 270 -16.03 19.46 -8.11
N ARG A 271 -17.28 19.69 -8.55
CA ARG A 271 -18.39 19.98 -7.63
C ARG A 271 -19.06 18.74 -7.03
N ASN A 272 -19.03 17.60 -7.74
CA ASN A 272 -19.81 16.42 -7.38
C ASN A 272 -18.93 15.20 -7.04
N GLY A 273 -17.60 15.32 -7.08
CA GLY A 273 -16.67 14.23 -6.84
C GLY A 273 -15.46 14.65 -6.00
N SER A 274 -14.52 13.72 -5.84
CA SER A 274 -13.27 13.89 -5.09
C SER A 274 -12.09 13.30 -5.85
N THR A 275 -10.88 13.84 -5.69
CA THR A 275 -9.67 13.29 -6.31
C THR A 275 -9.24 11.97 -5.66
N LEU A 276 -8.74 11.01 -6.44
CA LEU A 276 -8.32 9.68 -5.95
C LEU A 276 -7.07 9.73 -5.04
N ASP A 277 -6.14 10.65 -5.31
CA ASP A 277 -4.89 10.82 -4.57
C ASP A 277 -4.81 12.26 -4.03
N GLN A 278 -5.72 12.61 -3.10
CA GLN A 278 -5.71 13.96 -2.52
C GLN A 278 -4.53 14.13 -1.55
N PRO A 279 -3.69 15.16 -1.72
CA PRO A 279 -2.67 15.48 -0.73
C PRO A 279 -3.32 15.95 0.57
N ILE A 280 -2.92 15.33 1.68
CA ILE A 280 -3.43 15.63 3.03
C ILE A 280 -2.34 16.39 3.77
N ASN A 281 -2.56 17.69 3.95
CA ASN A 281 -1.61 18.55 4.66
C ASN A 281 -1.73 18.36 6.18
N PHE A 282 -0.59 18.46 6.86
CA PHE A 282 -0.55 18.56 8.31
C PHE A 282 -1.03 19.94 8.74
N GLU A 283 -1.57 20.02 9.96
CA GLU A 283 -1.89 21.30 10.59
C GLU A 283 -0.64 22.17 10.72
N ASN A 284 0.50 21.55 11.06
CA ASN A 284 1.78 22.21 11.25
C ASN A 284 2.85 21.53 10.40
N PRO A 285 3.50 22.24 9.46
CA PRO A 285 4.65 21.72 8.72
C PRO A 285 5.82 21.37 9.64
N ILE A 286 6.50 20.27 9.33
CA ILE A 286 7.63 19.76 10.11
C ILE A 286 8.95 20.12 9.40
N PRO A 287 9.82 20.98 9.96
CA PRO A 287 11.13 21.28 9.38
C PRO A 287 12.05 20.06 9.41
N LEU A 288 12.70 19.73 8.29
CA LEU A 288 13.58 18.56 8.19
C LEU A 288 15.05 18.86 8.49
N SER A 289 15.48 20.11 8.39
CA SER A 289 16.90 20.49 8.55
C SER A 289 17.40 20.62 10.00
N GLY A 290 16.59 20.25 11.00
CA GLY A 290 16.96 20.41 12.42
C GLY A 290 17.41 21.84 12.75
N LYS A 291 18.53 21.99 13.47
CA LYS A 291 19.14 23.29 13.80
C LYS A 291 20.19 23.77 12.79
N SER A 292 20.61 22.90 11.86
CA SER A 292 21.69 23.21 10.93
C SER A 292 21.11 23.88 9.68
N PRO A 293 21.54 25.11 9.33
CA PRO A 293 21.08 25.74 8.11
C PRO A 293 21.60 24.95 6.90
N LEU A 294 20.71 24.57 5.98
CA LEU A 294 21.11 24.01 4.70
C LEU A 294 21.55 25.16 3.80
N GLN A 295 22.81 25.13 3.37
CA GLN A 295 23.40 26.12 2.49
C GLN A 295 24.05 25.42 1.31
N LEU A 296 23.81 25.96 0.12
CA LEU A 296 24.49 25.62 -1.12
C LEU A 296 25.26 26.85 -1.58
N ARG A 297 26.31 26.65 -2.37
CA ARG A 297 27.00 27.75 -3.04
C ARG A 297 26.97 27.49 -4.53
N ALA A 298 26.50 28.48 -5.28
CA ALA A 298 26.52 28.44 -6.74
C ALA A 298 27.96 28.28 -7.25
N PRO A 299 28.17 27.57 -8.38
CA PRO A 299 29.52 27.28 -8.86
C PRO A 299 30.20 28.57 -9.30
N THR A 300 31.53 28.59 -9.30
CA THR A 300 32.32 29.73 -9.77
C THR A 300 32.18 29.96 -11.27
N SER A 301 31.89 28.91 -12.04
CA SER A 301 31.67 28.93 -13.48
C SER A 301 30.61 27.90 -13.87
N ASN A 302 29.80 28.24 -14.88
CA ASN A 302 28.73 27.38 -15.40
C ASN A 302 29.21 26.44 -16.52
N GLU A 303 30.47 26.55 -16.96
CA GLU A 303 31.00 25.78 -18.10
C GLU A 303 30.99 24.27 -17.87
N ILE A 304 31.27 23.83 -16.64
CA ILE A 304 31.29 22.40 -16.29
C ILE A 304 29.88 21.83 -16.51
N TYR A 305 28.86 22.45 -15.90
CA TYR A 305 27.48 22.00 -16.03
C TYR A 305 26.99 22.07 -17.49
N ALA A 306 27.33 23.12 -18.24
CA ALA A 306 26.99 23.23 -19.66
C ALA A 306 27.56 22.05 -20.47
N ARG A 307 28.81 21.65 -20.20
CA ARG A 307 29.45 20.50 -20.88
C ARG A 307 28.74 19.19 -20.58
N VAL A 308 28.38 18.94 -19.32
CA VAL A 308 27.80 17.63 -18.95
C VAL A 308 26.32 17.52 -19.30
N SER A 309 25.58 18.62 -19.21
CA SER A 309 24.14 18.64 -19.52
C SER A 309 23.83 18.77 -21.02
N GLY A 310 24.76 19.32 -21.79
CA GLY A 310 24.51 19.73 -23.17
C GLY A 310 23.78 21.07 -23.30
N ASP A 311 23.46 21.74 -22.19
CA ASP A 311 22.89 23.08 -22.22
C ASP A 311 23.97 24.14 -22.44
N TYR A 312 24.31 24.33 -23.71
CA TYR A 312 25.24 25.35 -24.19
C TYR A 312 24.59 26.73 -24.40
N ASN A 313 23.50 27.05 -23.71
CA ASN A 313 22.89 28.37 -23.80
C ASN A 313 23.90 29.47 -23.40
N PRO A 314 24.28 30.39 -24.32
CA PRO A 314 25.40 31.30 -24.08
C PRO A 314 25.19 32.30 -22.96
N ILE A 315 23.95 32.54 -22.52
CA ILE A 315 23.66 33.44 -21.40
C ILE A 315 24.34 33.00 -20.09
N HIS A 316 24.66 31.71 -19.96
CA HIS A 316 25.29 31.15 -18.76
C HIS A 316 26.81 31.21 -18.79
N VAL A 317 27.44 31.35 -19.96
CA VAL A 317 28.90 31.22 -20.12
C VAL A 317 29.55 32.44 -20.78
N SER A 318 28.78 33.24 -21.52
CA SER A 318 29.29 34.40 -22.24
C SER A 318 28.71 35.69 -21.67
N ARG A 319 29.61 36.53 -21.13
CA ARG A 319 29.26 37.87 -20.65
C ARG A 319 28.61 38.73 -21.74
N VAL A 320 29.03 38.57 -22.99
CA VAL A 320 28.49 39.33 -24.13
C VAL A 320 27.04 38.97 -24.37
N PHE A 321 26.70 37.68 -24.41
CA PHE A 321 25.32 37.23 -24.62
C PHE A 321 24.42 37.54 -23.42
N SER A 322 24.92 37.34 -22.20
CA SER A 322 24.22 37.74 -20.99
C SER A 322 23.87 39.24 -20.98
N SER A 323 24.85 40.10 -21.31
CA SER A 323 24.63 41.54 -21.42
C SER A 323 23.66 41.88 -22.55
N TYR A 324 23.73 41.16 -23.68
CA TYR A 324 22.82 41.35 -24.83
C TYR A 324 21.37 40.98 -24.48
N ALA A 325 21.16 40.03 -23.56
CA ALA A 325 19.85 39.61 -23.08
C ALA A 325 19.34 40.44 -21.88
N ASP A 326 20.04 41.53 -21.52
CA ASP A 326 19.76 42.39 -20.36
C ASP A 326 19.70 41.61 -19.03
N LEU A 327 20.59 40.64 -18.85
CA LEU A 327 20.72 39.85 -17.62
C LEU A 327 21.78 40.45 -16.68
N PRO A 328 21.68 40.23 -15.35
CA PRO A 328 22.62 40.80 -14.37
C PRO A 328 24.06 40.27 -14.49
N GLY A 329 24.24 39.16 -15.21
CA GLY A 329 25.53 38.51 -15.40
C GLY A 329 25.33 37.12 -16.01
N THR A 330 26.41 36.33 -16.06
CA THR A 330 26.35 34.93 -16.50
C THR A 330 25.65 34.09 -15.42
N ILE A 331 24.32 34.15 -15.38
CA ILE A 331 23.48 33.49 -14.38
C ILE A 331 23.71 31.97 -14.38
N THR A 332 23.60 31.34 -13.23
CA THR A 332 23.69 29.89 -13.09
C THR A 332 22.50 29.20 -13.75
N HIS A 333 22.73 28.03 -14.36
CA HIS A 333 21.66 27.23 -14.96
C HIS A 333 20.58 26.89 -13.92
N GLY A 334 19.31 27.08 -14.29
CA GLY A 334 18.19 26.68 -13.44
C GLY A 334 18.21 25.18 -13.13
N MET A 335 18.59 24.36 -14.10
CA MET A 335 18.71 22.90 -13.94
C MET A 335 19.84 22.48 -13.00
N TYR A 336 20.92 23.27 -12.91
CA TYR A 336 21.93 23.07 -11.86
C TYR A 336 21.31 23.30 -10.48
N SER A 337 20.61 24.44 -10.31
CA SER A 337 19.98 24.80 -9.03
C SER A 337 18.92 23.76 -8.61
N SER A 338 18.13 23.26 -9.57
CA SER A 338 17.20 22.14 -9.36
C SER A 338 17.92 20.90 -8.84
N ALA A 339 18.97 20.43 -9.53
CA ALA A 339 19.69 19.22 -9.15
C ALA A 339 20.42 19.33 -7.81
N ALA A 340 21.00 20.51 -7.52
CA ALA A 340 21.67 20.80 -6.25
C ALA A 340 20.69 20.87 -5.08
N VAL A 341 19.50 21.46 -5.27
CA VAL A 341 18.46 21.50 -4.24
C VAL A 341 17.84 20.12 -4.02
N ARG A 342 17.57 19.37 -5.11
CA ARG A 342 17.04 18.00 -5.02
C ARG A 342 17.98 17.05 -4.29
N SER A 343 19.30 17.22 -4.40
CA SER A 343 20.26 16.39 -3.64
C SER A 343 20.14 16.56 -2.13
N LEU A 344 19.75 17.75 -1.66
CA LEU A 344 19.41 17.96 -0.26
C LEU A 344 18.12 17.24 0.13
N VAL A 345 17.10 17.23 -0.73
CA VAL A 345 15.87 16.45 -0.49
C VAL A 345 16.19 14.96 -0.39
N GLU A 346 16.99 14.43 -1.30
CA GLU A 346 17.41 13.02 -1.29
C GLU A 346 18.20 12.69 -0.01
N THR A 347 19.10 13.57 0.40
CA THR A 347 19.91 13.36 1.61
C THR A 347 19.07 13.42 2.88
N TRP A 348 18.25 14.47 3.05
CA TRP A 348 17.60 14.81 4.32
C TRP A 348 16.18 14.29 4.46
N ALA A 349 15.42 14.17 3.37
CA ALA A 349 14.05 13.66 3.40
C ALA A 349 13.96 12.18 3.04
N ALA A 350 14.85 11.72 2.15
CA ALA A 350 14.89 10.35 1.65
C ALA A 350 15.98 9.47 2.32
N GLU A 351 16.72 10.02 3.30
CA GLU A 351 17.77 9.32 4.05
C GLU A 351 18.85 8.71 3.14
N ASN A 352 19.23 9.46 2.09
CA ASN A 352 20.22 9.05 1.09
C ASN A 352 19.84 7.78 0.31
N ASN A 353 18.55 7.48 0.20
CA ASN A 353 18.02 6.37 -0.59
C ASN A 353 17.42 6.88 -1.91
N ILE A 354 18.09 6.58 -3.01
CA ILE A 354 17.73 7.01 -4.36
C ILE A 354 16.32 6.58 -4.79
N GLY A 355 15.85 5.41 -4.34
CA GLY A 355 14.56 4.86 -4.75
C GLY A 355 13.35 5.55 -4.11
N ARG A 356 13.58 6.41 -3.11
CA ARG A 356 12.50 7.02 -2.34
C ARG A 356 12.00 8.34 -2.93
N VAL A 357 12.82 9.14 -3.60
CA VAL A 357 12.31 10.35 -4.27
C VAL A 357 11.58 9.94 -5.56
N ARG A 358 10.26 10.09 -5.60
CA ARG A 358 9.41 9.66 -6.73
C ARG A 358 9.03 10.80 -7.65
N SER A 359 8.92 12.00 -7.12
CA SER A 359 8.67 13.21 -7.90
C SER A 359 9.43 14.38 -7.31
N PHE A 360 9.88 15.28 -8.17
CA PHE A 360 10.45 16.57 -7.77
C PHE A 360 10.06 17.64 -8.80
N HIS A 361 9.25 18.59 -8.37
CA HIS A 361 8.90 19.80 -9.11
C HIS A 361 9.71 20.98 -8.58
N ALA A 362 10.29 21.79 -9.47
CA ALA A 362 11.01 23.01 -9.14
C ALA A 362 10.55 24.16 -10.04
N SER A 363 10.03 25.22 -9.42
CA SER A 363 9.75 26.53 -10.01
C SER A 363 10.94 27.47 -9.80
N LEU A 364 11.49 27.99 -10.90
CA LEU A 364 12.65 28.88 -10.96
C LEU A 364 12.16 30.34 -10.88
N VAL A 365 11.99 30.84 -9.65
CA VAL A 365 11.34 32.14 -9.38
C VAL A 365 12.32 33.31 -9.38
N GLY A 366 13.63 33.05 -9.27
CA GLY A 366 14.67 34.07 -9.26
C GLY A 366 15.95 33.58 -9.93
N MET A 367 16.81 34.54 -10.30
CA MET A 367 18.11 34.25 -10.92
C MET A 367 19.21 34.16 -9.86
N VAL A 368 20.16 33.26 -10.08
CA VAL A 368 21.33 33.04 -9.22
C VAL A 368 22.57 33.39 -10.01
N LEU A 369 23.51 34.14 -9.42
CA LEU A 369 24.81 34.41 -9.99
C LEU A 369 25.87 33.42 -9.48
N PRO A 370 26.95 33.17 -10.25
CA PRO A 370 28.08 32.38 -9.79
C PRO A 370 28.62 32.90 -8.45
N ASN A 371 28.92 31.97 -7.53
CA ASN A 371 29.33 32.21 -6.13
C ASN A 371 28.28 32.69 -5.14
N ASP A 372 27.01 32.87 -5.55
CA ASP A 372 25.95 33.19 -4.60
C ASP A 372 25.80 32.08 -3.56
N ASP A 373 25.66 32.48 -2.28
CA ASP A 373 25.27 31.58 -1.21
C ASP A 373 23.74 31.44 -1.20
N ILE A 374 23.23 30.21 -1.28
CA ILE A 374 21.80 29.89 -1.35
C ILE A 374 21.42 29.18 -0.05
N GLN A 375 20.45 29.73 0.68
CA GLN A 375 19.85 29.08 1.84
C GLN A 375 18.65 28.23 1.41
N VAL A 376 18.60 26.98 1.86
CA VAL A 376 17.51 26.04 1.54
C VAL A 376 16.74 25.66 2.80
N LYS A 377 15.41 25.67 2.72
CA LYS A 377 14.50 25.17 3.75
C LYS A 377 13.75 23.97 3.21
N LEU A 378 13.71 22.89 3.99
CA LEU A 378 12.96 21.67 3.69
C LEU A 378 11.88 21.47 4.76
N GLN A 379 10.64 21.35 4.33
CA GLN A 379 9.49 21.14 5.23
C GLN A 379 8.65 19.97 4.77
N HIS A 380 8.41 19.01 5.66
CA HIS A 380 7.41 17.98 5.45
C HIS A 380 6.04 18.54 5.80
N THR A 381 5.19 18.68 4.78
CA THR A 381 3.94 19.48 4.88
C THR A 381 2.67 18.65 4.81
N GLY A 382 2.75 17.42 4.31
CA GLY A 382 1.59 16.54 4.17
C GLY A 382 1.97 15.17 3.62
N MET A 383 0.97 14.35 3.35
CA MET A 383 1.09 13.00 2.81
C MET A 383 0.19 12.81 1.59
N VAL A 384 0.61 11.97 0.65
CA VAL A 384 -0.21 11.51 -0.48
C VAL A 384 0.04 10.04 -0.73
N SER A 385 -0.98 9.21 -0.47
CA SER A 385 -0.95 7.77 -0.75
C SER A 385 0.30 7.04 -0.21
N GLY A 386 0.65 7.35 1.04
CA GLY A 386 1.80 6.78 1.74
C GLY A 386 3.13 7.50 1.48
N ARG A 387 3.17 8.50 0.60
CA ARG A 387 4.38 9.27 0.28
C ARG A 387 4.36 10.61 1.01
N LYS A 388 5.52 11.05 1.49
CA LYS A 388 5.74 12.34 2.13
C LYS A 388 5.75 13.45 1.09
N ILE A 389 5.02 14.52 1.36
CA ILE A 389 5.08 15.77 0.59
C ILE A 389 6.09 16.70 1.27
N ILE A 390 7.17 16.99 0.56
CA ILE A 390 8.26 17.83 1.02
C ILE A 390 8.26 19.13 0.22
N LYS A 391 7.97 20.26 0.87
CA LYS A 391 8.12 21.58 0.27
C LYS A 391 9.52 22.10 0.48
N VAL A 392 10.01 22.77 -0.55
CA VAL A 392 11.36 23.30 -0.65
C VAL A 392 11.30 24.78 -0.98
N GLU A 393 12.05 25.57 -0.22
CA GLU A 393 12.26 26.99 -0.49
C GLU A 393 13.76 27.26 -0.51
N ALA A 394 14.29 27.68 -1.65
CA ALA A 394 15.65 28.16 -1.78
C ALA A 394 15.64 29.68 -1.98
N SER A 395 16.44 30.40 -1.20
CA SER A 395 16.56 31.86 -1.25
C SER A 395 18.02 32.27 -1.30
N ASN A 396 18.33 33.36 -1.99
CA ASN A 396 19.66 33.96 -1.90
C ASN A 396 19.88 34.46 -0.46
N LYS A 397 21.00 34.09 0.14
CA LYS A 397 21.30 34.36 1.55
C LYS A 397 21.54 35.84 1.83
N GLU A 398 22.06 36.59 0.86
CA GLU A 398 22.38 38.01 1.01
C GLU A 398 21.17 38.91 0.75
N THR A 399 20.37 38.59 -0.28
CA THR A 399 19.20 39.41 -0.66
C THR A 399 17.90 38.95 -0.01
N GLU A 400 17.85 37.75 0.56
CA GLU A 400 16.65 37.05 1.06
C GLU A 400 15.58 36.78 -0.02
N GLU A 401 15.88 37.06 -1.29
CA GLU A 401 14.97 36.81 -2.40
C GLU A 401 14.88 35.32 -2.70
N LYS A 402 13.65 34.83 -2.92
CA LYS A 402 13.42 33.44 -3.29
C LYS A 402 13.93 33.20 -4.71
N VAL A 403 14.69 32.13 -4.90
CA VAL A 403 15.24 31.74 -6.20
C VAL A 403 14.63 30.44 -6.73
N LEU A 404 14.23 29.54 -5.85
CA LEU A 404 13.56 28.29 -6.22
C LEU A 404 12.48 27.92 -5.21
N LEU A 405 11.30 27.56 -5.71
CA LEU A 405 10.24 26.92 -4.94
C LEU A 405 10.05 25.51 -5.47
N GLY A 406 10.04 24.51 -4.60
CA GLY A 406 9.94 23.12 -5.01
C GLY A 406 8.99 22.30 -4.15
N GLU A 407 8.56 21.18 -4.72
CA GLU A 407 7.78 20.16 -4.04
C GLU A 407 8.30 18.78 -4.46
N ALA A 408 8.46 17.89 -3.49
CA ALA A 408 8.91 16.53 -3.72
C ALA A 408 7.95 15.52 -3.09
N GLU A 409 7.70 14.43 -3.80
CA GLU A 409 7.04 13.24 -3.26
C GLU A 409 8.10 12.19 -2.91
N VAL A 410 8.18 11.83 -1.63
CA VAL A 410 9.22 10.93 -1.11
C VAL A 410 8.57 9.73 -0.42
N GLU A 411 8.86 8.51 -0.86
CA GLU A 411 8.40 7.28 -0.22
C GLU A 411 8.78 7.25 1.26
N GLN A 412 7.95 6.58 2.06
CA GLN A 412 8.33 6.20 3.42
C GLN A 412 9.41 5.10 3.41
N PRO A 413 10.08 4.85 4.54
CA PRO A 413 10.87 3.63 4.68
C PRO A 413 9.99 2.40 4.41
N VAL A 414 10.61 1.29 3.99
CA VAL A 414 9.88 0.02 3.81
C VAL A 414 9.18 -0.32 5.12
N THR A 415 7.86 -0.38 5.07
CA THR A 415 6.99 -0.48 6.26
C THR A 415 6.19 -1.78 6.20
N ALA A 416 6.21 -2.53 7.31
CA ALA A 416 5.38 -3.70 7.52
C ALA A 416 4.34 -3.42 8.61
N TYR A 417 3.09 -3.84 8.37
CA TYR A 417 2.02 -3.76 9.38
C TYR A 417 1.80 -5.11 10.04
N VAL A 418 1.96 -5.15 11.36
CA VAL A 418 1.70 -6.34 12.18
C VAL A 418 0.50 -6.11 13.09
N PHE A 419 -0.49 -7.00 12.99
CA PHE A 419 -1.74 -6.91 13.74
C PHE A 419 -1.69 -7.83 14.97
N THR A 420 -2.22 -7.36 16.09
CA THR A 420 -2.13 -8.05 17.37
C THR A 420 -3.14 -9.20 17.47
N GLY A 421 -2.79 -10.19 18.28
CA GLY A 421 -3.69 -11.30 18.60
C GLY A 421 -4.56 -11.00 19.82
N GLN A 422 -5.35 -12.00 20.22
CA GLN A 422 -6.03 -11.97 21.52
C GLN A 422 -5.03 -11.94 22.67
N GLY A 423 -5.35 -11.21 23.75
CA GLY A 423 -4.56 -11.12 24.99
C GLY A 423 -4.33 -9.68 25.47
N SER A 424 -4.43 -8.71 24.57
CA SER A 424 -4.22 -7.27 24.82
C SER A 424 -5.50 -6.48 25.06
N GLN A 425 -6.67 -7.14 25.11
CA GLN A 425 -7.95 -6.46 25.28
C GLN A 425 -8.04 -5.72 26.62
N GLU A 426 -8.57 -4.51 26.57
CA GLU A 426 -8.83 -3.69 27.76
C GLU A 426 -10.11 -2.88 27.59
N GLN A 427 -10.75 -2.56 28.72
CA GLN A 427 -11.96 -1.75 28.73
C GLN A 427 -11.66 -0.35 28.19
N GLY A 428 -12.47 0.12 27.24
CA GLY A 428 -12.31 1.43 26.62
C GLY A 428 -11.32 1.48 25.45
N MET A 429 -10.73 0.35 25.03
CA MET A 429 -9.78 0.33 23.91
C MET A 429 -10.36 0.99 22.65
N GLY A 430 -9.58 1.89 22.03
CA GLY A 430 -9.96 2.62 20.81
C GLY A 430 -11.09 3.63 20.96
N MET A 431 -11.64 3.87 22.16
CA MET A 431 -12.80 4.77 22.33
C MET A 431 -12.44 6.26 22.23
N GLU A 432 -11.20 6.64 22.51
CA GLU A 432 -10.69 7.99 22.24
C GLU A 432 -10.65 8.26 20.72
N LEU A 433 -10.16 7.30 19.95
CA LEU A 433 -10.15 7.38 18.48
C LEU A 433 -11.57 7.38 17.91
N TYR A 434 -12.46 6.55 18.45
CA TYR A 434 -13.90 6.56 18.12
C TYR A 434 -14.53 7.95 18.34
N ALA A 435 -14.11 8.69 19.36
CA ALA A 435 -14.65 10.01 19.65
C ALA A 435 -14.06 11.12 18.76
N SER A 436 -12.83 10.97 18.27
CA SER A 436 -12.08 12.02 17.55
C SER A 436 -12.00 11.83 16.03
N SER A 437 -12.11 10.59 15.53
CA SER A 437 -11.99 10.27 14.09
C SER A 437 -13.34 9.83 13.49
N PRO A 438 -13.91 10.59 12.53
CA PRO A 438 -15.16 10.21 11.87
C PRO A 438 -15.08 8.86 11.14
N VAL A 439 -13.93 8.56 10.52
CA VAL A 439 -13.71 7.30 9.80
C VAL A 439 -13.64 6.12 10.77
N ALA A 440 -12.92 6.28 11.89
CA ALA A 440 -12.89 5.26 12.93
C ALA A 440 -14.28 5.02 13.53
N LYS A 441 -15.04 6.10 13.78
CA LYS A 441 -16.41 6.04 14.28
C LYS A 441 -17.33 5.25 13.35
N GLU A 442 -17.24 5.49 12.05
CA GLU A 442 -18.04 4.77 11.05
C GLU A 442 -17.80 3.26 11.10
N VAL A 443 -16.54 2.83 11.27
CA VAL A 443 -16.20 1.40 11.37
C VAL A 443 -16.93 0.73 12.53
N TRP A 444 -16.90 1.35 13.71
CA TRP A 444 -17.59 0.86 14.90
C TRP A 444 -19.11 0.91 14.77
N ASP A 445 -19.67 2.01 14.25
CA ASP A 445 -21.12 2.19 14.12
C ASP A 445 -21.74 1.20 13.12
N ARG A 446 -21.05 0.91 12.02
CA ARG A 446 -21.45 -0.13 11.05
C ARG A 446 -21.47 -1.51 11.70
N ALA A 447 -20.43 -1.84 12.45
CA ALA A 447 -20.35 -3.10 13.17
C ALA A 447 -21.44 -3.23 14.23
N ASP A 448 -21.67 -2.20 15.04
CA ASP A 448 -22.73 -2.16 16.05
C ASP A 448 -24.11 -2.34 15.43
N THR A 449 -24.39 -1.64 14.32
CA THR A 449 -25.67 -1.78 13.60
C THR A 449 -25.86 -3.23 13.16
N TYR A 450 -24.85 -3.82 12.52
CA TYR A 450 -24.91 -5.21 12.08
C TYR A 450 -25.12 -6.20 13.24
N LEU A 451 -24.34 -6.07 14.32
CA LEU A 451 -24.42 -6.97 15.48
C LEU A 451 -25.74 -6.80 16.23
N MET A 452 -26.28 -5.58 16.30
CA MET A 452 -27.56 -5.31 16.94
C MET A 452 -28.73 -5.88 16.12
N ASP A 453 -28.65 -5.81 14.79
CA ASP A 453 -29.69 -6.33 13.89
C ASP A 453 -29.68 -7.86 13.79
N ASN A 454 -28.49 -8.48 13.86
CA ASN A 454 -28.34 -9.92 13.64
C ASN A 454 -28.19 -10.75 14.93
N TYR A 455 -27.62 -10.16 15.99
CA TYR A 455 -27.30 -10.86 17.25
C TYR A 455 -27.81 -10.14 18.51
N GLY A 456 -28.39 -8.94 18.38
CA GLY A 456 -29.10 -8.26 19.47
C GLY A 456 -28.22 -7.60 20.53
N PHE A 457 -26.96 -7.29 20.21
CA PHE A 457 -26.07 -6.55 21.11
C PHE A 457 -25.21 -5.50 20.37
N SER A 458 -24.79 -4.48 21.11
CA SER A 458 -23.77 -3.50 20.70
C SER A 458 -22.42 -3.91 21.27
N ILE A 459 -21.42 -4.06 20.40
CA ILE A 459 -20.05 -4.36 20.80
C ILE A 459 -19.39 -3.14 21.46
N THR A 460 -19.74 -1.91 21.04
CA THR A 460 -19.19 -0.71 21.69
C THR A 460 -19.64 -0.60 23.15
N ASN A 461 -20.86 -1.03 23.49
CA ASN A 461 -21.30 -1.10 24.89
C ASN A 461 -20.45 -2.09 25.71
N ILE A 462 -20.12 -3.25 25.13
CA ILE A 462 -19.26 -4.25 25.79
C ILE A 462 -17.84 -3.68 26.00
N VAL A 463 -17.28 -3.01 25.00
CA VAL A 463 -15.95 -2.40 25.10
C VAL A 463 -15.91 -1.26 26.13
N LYS A 464 -16.91 -0.39 26.14
CA LYS A 464 -16.98 0.78 27.05
C LYS A 464 -17.23 0.37 28.50
N ASN A 465 -18.15 -0.55 28.73
CA ASN A 465 -18.70 -0.82 30.07
C ASN A 465 -18.27 -2.18 30.66
N ASN A 466 -17.73 -3.08 29.84
CA ASN A 466 -17.32 -4.44 30.21
C ASN A 466 -18.30 -5.13 31.19
N PRO A 467 -19.59 -5.27 30.84
CA PRO A 467 -20.58 -5.86 31.73
C PRO A 467 -20.24 -7.32 32.01
N LYS A 468 -20.59 -7.83 33.20
CA LYS A 468 -20.41 -9.25 33.55
C LYS A 468 -21.46 -10.16 32.92
N GLU A 469 -22.62 -9.60 32.62
CA GLU A 469 -23.76 -10.33 32.06
C GLU A 469 -24.43 -9.49 30.97
N LEU A 470 -24.96 -10.17 29.95
CA LEU A 470 -25.69 -9.55 28.86
C LEU A 470 -26.82 -10.47 28.43
N THR A 471 -28.05 -9.98 28.55
CA THR A 471 -29.24 -10.72 28.14
C THR A 471 -29.72 -10.25 26.78
N ILE A 472 -29.76 -11.16 25.83
CA ILE A 472 -30.33 -10.97 24.50
C ILE A 472 -31.81 -11.33 24.58
N HIS A 473 -32.69 -10.43 24.15
CA HIS A 473 -34.14 -10.64 24.16
C HIS A 473 -34.65 -10.93 22.73
N PHE A 474 -35.40 -12.00 22.57
CA PHE A 474 -35.94 -12.46 21.29
C PHE A 474 -37.40 -12.00 21.07
N GLY A 475 -37.75 -10.82 21.58
CA GLY A 475 -39.10 -10.24 21.49
C GLY A 475 -39.44 -9.68 20.10
N GLY A 476 -40.72 -9.81 19.71
CA GLY A 476 -41.25 -9.24 18.47
C GLY A 476 -40.70 -9.89 17.18
N PRO A 477 -41.04 -9.36 16.00
CA PRO A 477 -40.59 -9.90 14.70
C PRO A 477 -39.07 -9.89 14.55
N ARG A 478 -38.41 -8.79 14.97
CA ARG A 478 -36.95 -8.65 14.95
C ARG A 478 -36.26 -9.66 15.86
N GLY A 479 -36.72 -9.81 17.09
CA GLY A 479 -36.13 -10.77 18.04
C GLY A 479 -36.27 -12.22 17.58
N LYS A 480 -37.38 -12.58 16.90
CA LYS A 480 -37.52 -13.89 16.25
C LYS A 480 -36.47 -14.12 15.17
N ALA A 481 -36.18 -13.12 14.33
CA ALA A 481 -35.14 -13.22 13.31
C ALA A 481 -33.74 -13.39 13.93
N ILE A 482 -33.43 -12.61 14.96
CA ILE A 482 -32.18 -12.77 15.74
C ILE A 482 -32.08 -14.18 16.30
N ARG A 483 -33.14 -14.70 16.92
CA ARG A 483 -33.16 -16.07 17.47
C ARG A 483 -32.89 -17.13 16.40
N GLN A 484 -33.43 -16.96 15.19
CA GLN A 484 -33.14 -17.87 14.07
C GLN A 484 -31.66 -17.87 13.72
N ASN A 485 -30.98 -16.71 13.75
CA ASN A 485 -29.53 -16.64 13.53
C ASN A 485 -28.76 -17.45 14.59
N TYR A 486 -29.15 -17.35 15.86
CA TYR A 486 -28.58 -18.16 16.94
C TYR A 486 -28.82 -19.66 16.75
N MET A 487 -30.04 -20.06 16.39
CA MET A 487 -30.42 -21.45 16.15
C MET A 487 -29.72 -22.06 14.93
N ALA A 488 -29.38 -21.24 13.93
CA ALA A 488 -28.68 -21.65 12.73
C ALA A 488 -27.17 -21.87 12.94
N MET A 489 -26.62 -21.46 14.09
CA MET A 489 -25.21 -21.68 14.40
C MET A 489 -24.98 -23.13 14.84
N THR A 490 -24.30 -23.87 13.97
CA THR A 490 -23.95 -25.29 14.20
C THR A 490 -22.45 -25.49 14.10
N PHE A 491 -21.89 -26.35 14.94
CA PHE A 491 -20.52 -26.81 14.84
C PHE A 491 -20.50 -28.32 14.59
N GLU A 492 -19.45 -28.81 13.93
CA GLU A 492 -19.26 -30.25 13.73
C GLU A 492 -18.19 -30.73 14.70
N THR A 493 -18.48 -31.78 15.45
CA THR A 493 -17.49 -32.56 16.20
C THR A 493 -17.27 -33.89 15.50
N VAL A 494 -16.02 -34.34 15.48
CA VAL A 494 -15.67 -35.68 15.01
C VAL A 494 -15.56 -36.54 16.26
N ALA A 495 -16.44 -37.53 16.38
CA ALA A 495 -16.38 -38.49 17.49
C ALA A 495 -15.17 -39.42 17.34
N ALA A 496 -14.77 -40.07 18.43
CA ALA A 496 -13.60 -40.97 18.46
C ALA A 496 -13.71 -42.16 17.48
N ASP A 497 -14.93 -42.50 17.04
CA ASP A 497 -15.21 -43.52 16.03
C ASP A 497 -15.11 -43.01 14.58
N GLY A 498 -14.74 -41.75 14.38
CA GLY A 498 -14.60 -41.10 13.07
C GLY A 498 -15.92 -40.56 12.49
N SER A 499 -17.04 -40.69 13.19
CA SER A 499 -18.32 -40.12 12.74
C SER A 499 -18.37 -38.60 12.97
N VAL A 500 -18.96 -37.87 12.02
CA VAL A 500 -19.15 -36.41 12.12
C VAL A 500 -20.54 -36.13 12.66
N LYS A 501 -20.61 -35.46 13.82
CA LYS A 501 -21.85 -35.02 14.44
C LYS A 501 -21.98 -33.51 14.34
N SER A 502 -23.03 -33.04 13.67
CA SER A 502 -23.39 -31.63 13.67
C SER A 502 -24.23 -31.33 14.91
N GLU A 503 -23.75 -30.41 15.75
CA GLU A 503 -24.41 -29.97 16.97
C GLU A 503 -24.70 -28.46 16.91
N LYS A 504 -25.78 -28.02 17.55
CA LYS A 504 -26.06 -26.59 17.74
C LYS A 504 -25.08 -26.02 18.77
N ILE A 505 -24.51 -24.85 18.47
CA ILE A 505 -23.67 -24.11 19.43
C ILE A 505 -24.48 -23.80 20.69
N PHE A 506 -25.70 -23.30 20.52
CA PHE A 506 -26.61 -22.99 21.61
C PHE A 506 -27.68 -24.07 21.77
N LYS A 507 -27.43 -25.03 22.67
CA LYS A 507 -28.36 -26.15 22.94
C LYS A 507 -29.65 -25.69 23.64
N GLU A 508 -29.58 -24.59 24.38
CA GLU A 508 -30.69 -24.03 25.19
C GLU A 508 -31.60 -23.08 24.40
N ILE A 509 -31.24 -22.73 23.15
CA ILE A 509 -32.02 -21.80 22.32
C ILE A 509 -32.86 -22.60 21.31
N ASP A 510 -34.18 -22.52 21.48
CA ASP A 510 -35.17 -23.13 20.60
C ASP A 510 -36.29 -22.15 20.21
N GLU A 511 -37.35 -22.65 19.57
CA GLU A 511 -38.48 -21.82 19.10
C GLU A 511 -39.31 -21.20 20.24
N SER A 512 -39.18 -21.68 21.46
CA SER A 512 -39.87 -21.19 22.65
C SER A 512 -39.02 -20.23 23.48
N THR A 513 -37.69 -20.28 23.37
CA THR A 513 -36.77 -19.41 24.10
C THR A 513 -37.03 -17.93 23.82
N THR A 514 -37.27 -17.14 24.87
CA THR A 514 -37.59 -15.71 24.79
C THR A 514 -36.37 -14.81 25.05
N SER A 515 -35.34 -15.33 25.70
CA SER A 515 -34.08 -14.64 25.95
C SER A 515 -32.93 -15.61 26.19
N TYR A 516 -31.70 -15.14 25.99
CA TYR A 516 -30.47 -15.87 26.33
C TYR A 516 -29.49 -14.93 27.03
N THR A 517 -28.85 -15.38 28.11
CA THR A 517 -27.92 -14.55 28.91
C THR A 517 -26.50 -15.06 28.81
N TYR A 518 -25.60 -14.23 28.28
CA TYR A 518 -24.15 -14.45 28.39
C TYR A 518 -23.67 -14.06 29.79
N ARG A 519 -22.73 -14.82 30.35
CA ARG A 519 -22.12 -14.58 31.65
C ARG A 519 -20.61 -14.76 31.57
N SER A 520 -19.86 -13.84 32.18
CA SER A 520 -18.40 -13.94 32.35
C SER A 520 -18.01 -13.29 33.69
N PRO A 521 -17.42 -14.03 34.64
CA PRO A 521 -17.07 -13.50 35.96
C PRO A 521 -16.10 -12.30 35.92
N THR A 522 -15.20 -12.30 34.94
CA THR A 522 -14.19 -11.24 34.72
C THR A 522 -14.68 -10.11 33.82
N GLY A 523 -15.90 -10.21 33.29
CA GLY A 523 -16.45 -9.29 32.30
C GLY A 523 -16.52 -9.90 30.90
N LEU A 524 -17.55 -9.53 30.14
CA LEU A 524 -17.80 -10.09 28.81
C LEU A 524 -16.73 -9.70 27.79
N LEU A 525 -15.99 -8.61 27.99
CA LEU A 525 -14.87 -8.26 27.13
C LEU A 525 -13.72 -9.27 27.20
N SER A 526 -13.64 -10.07 28.27
CA SER A 526 -12.68 -11.18 28.38
C SER A 526 -13.20 -12.49 27.78
N ALA A 527 -14.48 -12.58 27.42
CA ALA A 527 -15.03 -13.78 26.80
C ALA A 527 -14.70 -13.78 25.30
N THR A 528 -14.07 -14.88 24.85
CA THR A 528 -13.47 -15.03 23.51
C THR A 528 -14.35 -14.55 22.36
N GLN A 529 -15.65 -14.85 22.38
CA GLN A 529 -16.60 -14.44 21.35
C GLN A 529 -16.82 -12.93 21.25
N PHE A 530 -16.62 -12.16 22.33
CA PHE A 530 -16.71 -10.70 22.31
C PHE A 530 -15.35 -10.03 22.20
N THR A 531 -14.31 -10.62 22.81
CA THR A 531 -12.94 -10.14 22.70
C THR A 531 -12.48 -10.07 21.25
N GLN A 532 -12.76 -11.11 20.45
CA GLN A 532 -12.27 -11.20 19.08
C GLN A 532 -12.84 -10.09 18.18
N PRO A 533 -14.17 -9.89 18.07
CA PRO A 533 -14.74 -8.75 17.34
C PRO A 533 -14.26 -7.39 17.85
N ALA A 534 -14.11 -7.24 19.17
CA ALA A 534 -13.69 -5.97 19.74
C ALA A 534 -12.26 -5.59 19.31
N LEU A 535 -11.32 -6.53 19.38
CA LEU A 535 -9.94 -6.30 18.94
C LEU A 535 -9.87 -6.03 17.44
N THR A 536 -10.55 -6.84 16.61
CA THR A 536 -10.48 -6.64 15.16
C THR A 536 -11.07 -5.31 14.71
N LEU A 537 -12.13 -4.83 15.38
CA LEU A 537 -12.70 -3.51 15.12
C LEU A 537 -11.79 -2.37 15.57
N MET A 538 -11.15 -2.50 16.73
CA MET A 538 -10.17 -1.51 17.20
C MET A 538 -9.02 -1.38 16.20
N GLU A 539 -8.48 -2.51 15.74
CA GLU A 539 -7.38 -2.54 14.78
C GLU A 539 -7.79 -2.00 13.42
N LYS A 540 -8.95 -2.42 12.89
CA LYS A 540 -9.47 -1.93 11.61
C LYS A 540 -9.79 -0.44 11.66
N ALA A 541 -10.39 0.06 12.74
CA ALA A 541 -10.69 1.48 12.92
C ALA A 541 -9.40 2.32 12.99
N SER A 542 -8.38 1.84 13.69
CA SER A 542 -7.05 2.48 13.75
C SER A 542 -6.39 2.53 12.39
N PHE A 543 -6.48 1.44 11.62
CA PHE A 543 -5.93 1.37 10.28
C PHE A 543 -6.65 2.30 9.29
N GLU A 544 -7.99 2.33 9.30
CA GLU A 544 -8.76 3.21 8.42
C GLU A 544 -8.51 4.69 8.72
N ASP A 545 -8.30 5.07 9.98
CA ASP A 545 -7.87 6.42 10.34
C ASP A 545 -6.51 6.77 9.73
N MET A 546 -5.50 5.88 9.85
CA MET A 546 -4.20 6.08 9.21
C MET A 546 -4.29 6.19 7.68
N LYS A 547 -5.11 5.32 7.06
CA LYS A 547 -5.35 5.31 5.61
C LYS A 547 -5.99 6.63 5.16
N SER A 548 -6.99 7.12 5.91
CA SER A 548 -7.66 8.40 5.63
C SER A 548 -6.74 9.62 5.74
N LYS A 549 -5.62 9.49 6.45
CA LYS A 549 -4.55 10.50 6.59
C LYS A 549 -3.43 10.34 5.55
N GLY A 550 -3.57 9.42 4.60
CA GLY A 550 -2.58 9.16 3.56
C GLY A 550 -1.29 8.52 4.06
N LEU A 551 -1.30 7.90 5.26
CA LEU A 551 -0.10 7.37 5.92
C LEU A 551 0.29 5.96 5.47
N VAL A 552 -0.57 5.24 4.76
CA VAL A 552 -0.38 3.83 4.41
C VAL A 552 0.30 3.70 3.04
N PRO A 553 1.52 3.16 2.94
CA PRO A 553 2.15 2.83 1.67
C PRO A 553 1.41 1.71 0.94
N ARG A 554 1.31 1.80 -0.40
CA ARG A 554 0.62 0.79 -1.22
C ARG A 554 1.32 -0.57 -1.24
N ASP A 555 2.64 -0.58 -1.03
CA ASP A 555 3.49 -1.78 -1.12
C ASP A 555 3.94 -2.32 0.25
N SER A 556 3.21 -1.97 1.30
CA SER A 556 3.47 -2.52 2.63
C SER A 556 3.21 -4.01 2.71
N THR A 557 4.15 -4.73 3.32
CA THR A 557 3.92 -6.12 3.76
C THR A 557 3.07 -6.12 5.02
N PHE A 558 2.34 -7.20 5.27
CA PHE A 558 1.52 -7.32 6.45
C PHE A 558 1.36 -8.75 6.94
N ALA A 559 1.20 -8.86 8.25
CA ALA A 559 0.94 -10.10 8.96
C ALA A 559 0.04 -9.80 10.16
N GLY A 560 -0.58 -10.82 10.73
CA GLY A 560 -1.30 -10.63 11.97
C GLY A 560 -1.23 -11.89 12.82
N HIS A 561 -0.91 -11.74 14.10
CA HIS A 561 -0.72 -12.88 14.98
C HIS A 561 -2.07 -13.51 15.35
N SER A 562 -2.33 -14.73 14.89
CA SER A 562 -3.58 -15.48 15.16
C SER A 562 -4.85 -14.72 14.75
N LEU A 563 -5.45 -13.97 15.68
CA LEU A 563 -6.66 -13.19 15.41
C LEU A 563 -6.37 -12.02 14.46
N GLY A 564 -5.20 -11.39 14.62
CA GLY A 564 -4.80 -10.25 13.81
C GLY A 564 -4.74 -10.55 12.31
N GLU A 565 -4.64 -11.83 11.91
CA GLU A 565 -4.66 -12.24 10.50
C GLU A 565 -5.94 -11.77 9.79
N TYR A 566 -7.09 -11.86 10.47
CA TYR A 566 -8.37 -11.40 9.94
C TYR A 566 -8.41 -9.87 9.82
N SER A 567 -7.90 -9.17 10.83
CA SER A 567 -7.80 -7.71 10.83
C SER A 567 -6.90 -7.22 9.69
N ALA A 568 -5.73 -7.86 9.52
CA ALA A 568 -4.74 -7.48 8.51
C ALA A 568 -5.28 -7.69 7.09
N LEU A 569 -5.89 -8.85 6.82
CA LEU A 569 -6.52 -9.14 5.53
C LEU A 569 -7.69 -8.21 5.23
N ALA A 570 -8.51 -7.88 6.22
CA ALA A 570 -9.60 -6.92 6.05
C ALA A 570 -9.08 -5.48 5.85
N ALA A 571 -8.00 -5.11 6.52
CA ALA A 571 -7.38 -3.78 6.48
C ALA A 571 -6.68 -3.50 5.14
N LEU A 572 -5.70 -4.34 4.75
CA LEU A 572 -4.84 -4.08 3.60
C LEU A 572 -5.34 -4.70 2.30
N ALA A 573 -5.92 -5.90 2.37
CA ALA A 573 -6.39 -6.62 1.18
C ALA A 573 -7.90 -6.47 0.94
N GLU A 574 -8.65 -5.89 1.88
CA GLU A 574 -10.10 -5.66 1.79
C GLU A 574 -10.91 -6.93 1.45
N VAL A 575 -10.43 -8.11 1.86
CA VAL A 575 -11.03 -9.41 1.49
C VAL A 575 -12.46 -9.60 2.01
N MET A 576 -12.84 -8.85 3.05
CA MET A 576 -14.16 -8.90 3.68
C MET A 576 -14.60 -7.50 4.12
N PRO A 577 -15.89 -7.17 3.96
CA PRO A 577 -16.47 -5.98 4.58
C PRO A 577 -16.55 -6.15 6.11
N ILE A 578 -16.75 -5.03 6.82
CA ILE A 578 -16.77 -4.96 8.29
C ILE A 578 -17.81 -5.94 8.86
N GLU A 579 -18.99 -6.01 8.25
CA GLU A 579 -20.11 -6.84 8.66
C GLU A 579 -19.77 -8.35 8.57
N SER A 580 -19.12 -8.76 7.48
CA SER A 580 -18.61 -10.13 7.33
C SER A 580 -17.49 -10.42 8.32
N LEU A 581 -16.55 -9.48 8.50
CA LEU A 581 -15.43 -9.61 9.43
C LEU A 581 -15.93 -9.89 10.85
N VAL A 582 -16.80 -9.04 11.41
CA VAL A 582 -17.32 -9.21 12.77
C VAL A 582 -18.11 -10.49 12.93
N SER A 583 -18.88 -10.88 11.90
CA SER A 583 -19.60 -12.15 11.89
C SER A 583 -18.66 -13.35 11.93
N VAL A 584 -17.56 -13.32 11.18
CA VAL A 584 -16.56 -14.40 11.13
C VAL A 584 -15.83 -14.53 12.46
N VAL A 585 -15.34 -13.43 13.03
CA VAL A 585 -14.56 -13.51 14.27
C VAL A 585 -15.43 -13.77 15.51
N PHE A 586 -16.70 -13.34 15.50
CA PHE A 586 -17.69 -13.74 16.51
C PHE A 586 -17.94 -15.25 16.45
N TYR A 587 -18.21 -15.77 15.25
CA TYR A 587 -18.44 -17.20 15.04
C TYR A 587 -17.19 -18.04 15.35
N ARG A 588 -15.99 -17.53 15.03
CA ARG A 588 -14.70 -18.15 15.40
C ARG A 588 -14.59 -18.28 16.92
N GLY A 589 -14.86 -17.21 17.66
CA GLY A 589 -14.79 -17.23 19.12
C GLY A 589 -15.79 -18.19 19.76
N LEU A 590 -17.01 -18.27 19.23
CA LEU A 590 -18.01 -19.24 19.67
C LEU A 590 -17.58 -20.69 19.39
N THR A 591 -17.12 -20.97 18.17
CA THR A 591 -16.68 -22.31 17.75
C THR A 591 -15.54 -22.80 18.63
N MET A 592 -14.58 -21.93 18.96
CA MET A 592 -13.49 -22.26 19.87
C MET A 592 -13.99 -22.59 21.28
N GLN A 593 -14.97 -21.85 21.80
CA GLN A 593 -15.49 -22.08 23.15
C GLN A 593 -16.24 -23.40 23.30
N VAL A 594 -17.04 -23.78 22.29
CA VAL A 594 -17.87 -25.00 22.32
C VAL A 594 -17.14 -26.26 21.89
N ALA A 595 -15.97 -26.13 21.26
CA ALA A 595 -15.16 -27.27 20.84
C ALA A 595 -14.55 -28.05 22.01
N VAL A 596 -14.55 -27.47 23.22
CA VAL A 596 -13.99 -28.10 24.42
C VAL A 596 -15.11 -28.49 25.37
N GLU A 597 -15.06 -29.72 25.85
CA GLU A 597 -15.97 -30.20 26.89
C GLU A 597 -15.72 -29.46 28.21
N ARG A 598 -16.82 -29.10 28.89
CA ARG A 598 -16.79 -28.30 30.11
C ARG A 598 -17.56 -28.98 31.22
N ASP A 599 -17.08 -28.80 32.46
CA ASP A 599 -17.78 -29.29 33.65
C ASP A 599 -19.01 -28.44 34.00
N ALA A 600 -19.74 -28.83 35.05
CA ALA A 600 -20.94 -28.11 35.51
C ALA A 600 -20.67 -26.65 35.94
N ALA A 601 -19.40 -26.28 36.21
CA ALA A 601 -18.98 -24.92 36.52
C ALA A 601 -18.43 -24.18 35.28
N GLY A 602 -18.49 -24.79 34.09
CA GLY A 602 -18.02 -24.22 32.83
C GLY A 602 -16.51 -24.31 32.61
N ARG A 603 -15.78 -25.04 33.44
CA ARG A 603 -14.31 -25.18 33.36
C ARG A 603 -13.91 -26.27 32.38
N SER A 604 -12.76 -26.09 31.74
CA SER A 604 -12.16 -27.02 30.79
C SER A 604 -10.92 -27.68 31.38
N ASN A 605 -10.59 -28.89 30.90
CA ASN A 605 -9.35 -29.60 31.23
C ASN A 605 -8.17 -29.21 30.33
N TYR A 606 -8.28 -28.12 29.57
CA TYR A 606 -7.24 -27.62 28.68
C TYR A 606 -6.85 -26.19 29.04
N SER A 607 -5.63 -25.81 28.69
CA SER A 607 -5.15 -24.42 28.81
C SER A 607 -3.94 -24.20 27.90
N MET A 608 -3.22 -23.11 28.14
CA MET A 608 -2.00 -22.73 27.45
C MET A 608 -0.99 -22.15 28.45
N CYS A 609 0.29 -22.35 28.16
CA CYS A 609 1.38 -21.89 29.00
C CYS A 609 2.48 -21.27 28.13
N ALA A 610 2.87 -20.03 28.44
CA ALA A 610 4.04 -19.42 27.82
C ALA A 610 5.31 -20.02 28.40
N VAL A 611 6.24 -20.43 27.54
CA VAL A 611 7.50 -21.07 27.90
C VAL A 611 8.66 -20.19 27.44
N ASN A 612 9.61 -19.94 28.33
CA ASN A 612 10.86 -19.25 28.04
C ASN A 612 12.05 -20.20 28.20
N PRO A 613 12.50 -20.84 27.10
CA PRO A 613 13.65 -21.75 27.07
C PRO A 613 14.91 -21.19 27.73
N SER A 614 15.25 -19.92 27.48
CA SER A 614 16.44 -19.27 28.06
C SER A 614 16.48 -19.25 29.60
N ARG A 615 15.33 -19.41 30.26
CA ARG A 615 15.24 -19.51 31.72
C ARG A 615 15.65 -20.88 32.25
N ILE A 616 15.61 -21.92 31.42
CA ILE A 616 16.07 -23.28 31.74
C ILE A 616 17.60 -23.32 31.73
N SER A 617 18.23 -23.16 30.56
CA SER A 617 19.68 -22.98 30.42
C SER A 617 19.99 -22.09 29.22
N LYS A 618 21.25 -21.67 29.08
CA LYS A 618 21.69 -20.90 27.90
C LYS A 618 21.77 -21.75 26.62
N THR A 619 21.93 -23.06 26.77
CA THR A 619 22.04 -24.06 25.69
C THR A 619 20.70 -24.70 25.34
N PHE A 620 19.63 -24.41 26.09
CA PHE A 620 18.30 -24.96 25.81
C PHE A 620 17.66 -24.19 24.63
N THR A 621 17.64 -24.81 23.46
CA THR A 621 17.10 -24.24 22.21
C THR A 621 15.63 -24.59 21.94
N GLU A 622 15.08 -24.06 20.83
CA GLU A 622 13.79 -24.45 20.27
C GLU A 622 13.65 -25.96 20.07
N GLU A 623 14.67 -26.59 19.49
CA GLU A 623 14.64 -28.01 19.18
C GLU A 623 14.66 -28.88 20.45
N ALA A 624 15.28 -28.38 21.53
CA ALA A 624 15.23 -29.00 22.84
C ALA A 624 13.83 -28.90 23.46
N LEU A 625 13.15 -27.74 23.31
CA LEU A 625 11.77 -27.58 23.76
C LEU A 625 10.84 -28.54 23.01
N GLN A 626 10.96 -28.58 21.68
CA GLN A 626 10.17 -29.46 20.82
C GLN A 626 10.36 -30.92 21.24
N PHE A 627 11.62 -31.35 21.44
CA PHE A 627 11.92 -32.70 21.90
C PHE A 627 11.27 -33.03 23.26
N VAL A 628 11.30 -32.10 24.22
CA VAL A 628 10.64 -32.30 25.53
C VAL A 628 9.13 -32.40 25.38
N VAL A 629 8.52 -31.50 24.62
CA VAL A 629 7.06 -31.47 24.39
C VAL A 629 6.59 -32.76 23.71
N ASP A 630 7.27 -33.19 22.63
CA ASP A 630 6.94 -34.40 21.89
C ASP A 630 7.03 -35.65 22.78
N ASN A 631 8.10 -35.78 23.58
CA ASN A 631 8.25 -36.93 24.48
C ASN A 631 7.23 -36.92 25.62
N ILE A 632 6.78 -35.76 26.11
CA ILE A 632 5.70 -35.69 27.10
C ILE A 632 4.39 -36.18 26.47
N ALA A 633 4.07 -35.71 25.27
CA ALA A 633 2.87 -36.12 24.55
C ALA A 633 2.88 -37.64 24.24
N ASP A 634 4.00 -38.16 23.73
CA ASP A 634 4.18 -39.58 23.40
C ASP A 634 4.06 -40.49 24.63
N GLU A 635 4.70 -40.12 25.75
CA GLU A 635 4.78 -40.97 26.93
C GLU A 635 3.47 -40.96 27.74
N THR A 636 2.75 -39.83 27.76
CA THR A 636 1.51 -39.69 28.54
C THR A 636 0.23 -39.96 27.73
N GLY A 637 0.30 -39.83 26.40
CA GLY A 637 -0.86 -39.81 25.52
C GLY A 637 -1.75 -38.57 25.70
N TRP A 638 -1.33 -37.57 26.48
CA TRP A 638 -2.05 -36.32 26.66
C TRP A 638 -1.68 -35.32 25.57
N LEU A 639 -2.66 -34.51 25.14
CA LEU A 639 -2.41 -33.44 24.18
C LEU A 639 -1.43 -32.42 24.77
N LEU A 640 -0.33 -32.17 24.08
CA LEU A 640 0.60 -31.08 24.35
C LEU A 640 1.34 -30.72 23.07
N GLU A 641 1.20 -29.47 22.62
CA GLU A 641 1.82 -28.99 21.39
C GLU A 641 2.37 -27.57 21.60
N ILE A 642 3.46 -27.24 20.91
CA ILE A 642 3.89 -25.84 20.77
C ILE A 642 3.02 -25.20 19.68
N VAL A 643 2.31 -24.14 20.04
CA VAL A 643 1.30 -23.51 19.19
C VAL A 643 1.63 -22.07 18.80
N ASN A 644 2.54 -21.42 19.53
CA ASN A 644 3.08 -20.13 19.13
C ASN A 644 4.60 -20.15 19.18
N TYR A 645 5.22 -19.90 18.02
CA TYR A 645 6.66 -19.72 17.84
C TYR A 645 6.93 -18.21 17.74
N ASN A 646 7.01 -17.51 18.88
CA ASN A 646 7.02 -16.04 18.92
C ASN A 646 8.43 -15.44 18.81
N ILE A 647 9.33 -15.88 19.70
CA ILE A 647 10.71 -15.39 19.75
C ILE A 647 11.64 -16.57 19.98
N VAL A 648 12.57 -16.78 19.04
CA VAL A 648 13.55 -17.86 19.08
C VAL A 648 14.23 -17.93 20.45
N ASN A 649 14.17 -19.10 21.08
CA ASN A 649 14.76 -19.42 22.39
C ASN A 649 14.26 -18.57 23.59
N MET A 650 13.25 -17.71 23.41
CA MET A 650 12.78 -16.80 24.47
C MET A 650 11.29 -16.86 24.74
N GLN A 651 10.46 -17.05 23.72
CA GLN A 651 9.01 -17.01 23.90
C GLN A 651 8.32 -18.00 22.97
N TYR A 652 7.80 -19.05 23.58
CA TYR A 652 6.91 -20.02 22.97
C TYR A 652 5.62 -20.10 23.78
N VAL A 653 4.56 -20.63 23.18
CA VAL A 653 3.36 -21.01 23.92
C VAL A 653 3.06 -22.47 23.64
N CYS A 654 2.95 -23.27 24.69
CA CYS A 654 2.48 -24.65 24.62
C CYS A 654 1.00 -24.70 25.00
N ALA A 655 0.20 -25.45 24.26
CA ALA A 655 -1.22 -25.67 24.52
C ALA A 655 -1.50 -27.16 24.67
N GLY A 656 -2.43 -27.50 25.55
CA GLY A 656 -2.69 -28.91 25.84
C GLY A 656 -3.60 -29.13 27.03
N ASP A 657 -3.67 -30.40 27.42
CA ASP A 657 -4.33 -30.84 28.65
C ASP A 657 -3.63 -30.21 29.87
N LEU A 658 -4.39 -29.81 30.88
CA LEU A 658 -3.86 -29.24 32.12
C LEU A 658 -2.80 -30.17 32.74
N ARG A 659 -2.99 -31.49 32.66
CA ARG A 659 -2.04 -32.47 33.19
C ARG A 659 -0.72 -32.45 32.43
N ALA A 660 -0.78 -32.31 31.10
CA ALA A 660 0.42 -32.25 30.28
C ALA A 660 1.19 -30.95 30.50
N LEU A 661 0.49 -29.82 30.67
CA LEU A 661 1.09 -28.52 30.97
C LEU A 661 1.74 -28.49 32.35
N ASP A 662 1.12 -29.10 33.35
CA ASP A 662 1.71 -29.24 34.69
C ASP A 662 2.94 -30.16 34.68
N THR A 663 2.87 -31.27 33.91
CA THR A 663 4.01 -32.16 33.68
C THR A 663 5.16 -31.41 33.00
N LEU A 664 4.87 -30.60 31.97
CA LEU A 664 5.86 -29.75 31.31
C LEU A 664 6.53 -28.77 32.29
N ALA A 665 5.75 -28.14 33.18
CA ALA A 665 6.31 -27.28 34.24
C ALA A 665 7.20 -28.09 35.19
N GLY A 666 6.80 -29.31 35.57
CA GLY A 666 7.60 -30.22 36.39
C GLY A 666 8.93 -30.59 35.74
N VAL A 667 8.90 -31.03 34.48
CA VAL A 667 10.08 -31.44 33.70
C VAL A 667 11.03 -30.26 33.51
N THR A 668 10.55 -29.11 33.06
CA THR A 668 11.39 -27.91 32.85
C THR A 668 11.99 -27.39 34.16
N ASN A 669 11.26 -27.47 35.28
CA ASN A 669 11.79 -27.15 36.60
C ASN A 669 12.87 -28.15 37.05
N PHE A 670 12.70 -29.44 36.76
CA PHE A 670 13.68 -30.47 37.07
C PHE A 670 14.97 -30.24 36.31
N LEU A 671 14.87 -30.06 34.98
CA LEU A 671 16.02 -29.78 34.10
C LEU A 671 16.79 -28.53 34.56
N LYS A 672 16.06 -27.47 34.95
CA LYS A 672 16.68 -26.26 35.51
C LYS A 672 17.47 -26.54 36.78
N LYS A 673 16.87 -27.26 37.73
CA LYS A 673 17.48 -27.53 39.04
C LYS A 673 18.70 -28.45 38.94
N GLN A 674 18.63 -29.45 38.06
CA GLN A 674 19.72 -30.41 37.86
C GLN A 674 20.82 -29.89 36.93
N GLN A 675 20.63 -28.72 36.31
CA GLN A 675 21.56 -28.15 35.32
C GLN A 675 21.88 -29.13 34.18
N ILE A 676 20.91 -29.98 33.83
CA ILE A 676 21.07 -30.99 32.78
C ILE A 676 21.10 -30.25 31.44
N ASP A 677 22.18 -30.45 30.69
CA ASP A 677 22.28 -29.97 29.32
C ASP A 677 21.66 -30.98 28.36
N ILE A 678 20.54 -30.60 27.73
CA ILE A 678 19.85 -31.45 26.76
C ILE A 678 20.63 -31.55 25.45
N GLU A 679 21.48 -30.57 25.14
CA GLU A 679 22.31 -30.59 23.94
C GLU A 679 23.43 -31.64 24.06
N GLU A 680 23.99 -31.79 25.26
CA GLU A 680 24.94 -32.87 25.60
C GLU A 680 24.25 -34.24 25.58
N MET A 681 23.01 -34.34 26.09
CA MET A 681 22.18 -35.55 26.01
C MET A 681 21.83 -35.96 24.57
N ARG A 682 21.64 -35.01 23.65
CA ARG A 682 21.36 -35.30 22.23
C ARG A 682 22.49 -36.04 21.51
N SER A 683 23.71 -35.96 22.01
CA SER A 683 24.85 -36.71 21.43
C SER A 683 24.71 -38.23 21.59
N ASN A 684 23.84 -38.70 22.51
CA ASN A 684 23.49 -40.11 22.70
C ASN A 684 21.96 -40.31 22.83
N ILE A 685 21.25 -40.15 21.70
CA ILE A 685 19.78 -40.00 21.61
C ILE A 685 18.98 -41.05 22.38
N GLU A 686 19.34 -42.34 22.32
CA GLU A 686 18.54 -43.40 22.95
C GLU A 686 18.66 -43.43 24.48
N GLU A 687 19.87 -43.18 25.01
CA GLU A 687 20.10 -43.14 26.46
C GLU A 687 19.47 -41.88 27.09
N ALA A 688 19.60 -40.75 26.41
CA ALA A 688 18.94 -39.49 26.78
C ALA A 688 17.41 -39.58 26.77
N LYS A 689 16.84 -40.28 25.78
CA LYS A 689 15.40 -40.51 25.69
C LYS A 689 14.90 -41.38 26.85
N GLY A 690 15.66 -42.40 27.24
CA GLY A 690 15.39 -43.22 28.43
C GLY A 690 15.34 -42.37 29.72
N ALA A 691 16.39 -41.60 29.98
CA ALA A 691 16.49 -40.74 31.16
C ALA A 691 15.38 -39.67 31.19
N LEU A 692 15.07 -39.04 30.06
CA LEU A 692 13.99 -38.06 29.96
C LEU A 692 12.62 -38.70 30.23
N ARG A 693 12.36 -39.90 29.71
CA ARG A 693 11.10 -40.63 29.96
C ARG A 693 10.90 -40.95 31.43
N GLU A 694 11.95 -41.31 32.16
CA GLU A 694 11.85 -41.52 33.61
C GLU A 694 11.48 -40.22 34.35
N ILE A 695 12.09 -39.10 33.97
CA ILE A 695 11.74 -37.77 34.52
C ILE A 695 10.28 -37.43 34.21
N ILE A 696 9.84 -37.67 32.97
CA ILE A 696 8.47 -37.42 32.53
C ILE A 696 7.48 -38.26 33.34
N ARG A 697 7.71 -39.58 33.48
CA ARG A 697 6.85 -40.46 34.28
C ARG A 697 6.74 -39.99 35.72
N GLY A 698 7.86 -39.64 36.35
CA GLY A 698 7.87 -39.11 37.72
C GLY A 698 7.05 -37.83 37.85
N CYS A 699 7.19 -36.90 36.90
CA CYS A 699 6.41 -35.65 36.89
C CYS A 699 4.92 -35.89 36.59
N ALA A 700 4.59 -36.81 35.69
CA ALA A 700 3.21 -37.17 35.35
C ALA A 700 2.50 -37.85 36.53
N GLU A 701 3.16 -38.76 37.24
CA GLU A 701 2.64 -39.37 38.47
C GLU A 701 2.40 -38.33 39.58
N ALA A 702 3.31 -37.36 39.73
CA ALA A 702 3.14 -36.26 40.66
C ALA A 702 1.93 -35.38 40.28
N THR A 703 1.74 -35.13 38.98
CA THR A 703 0.59 -34.39 38.45
C THR A 703 -0.72 -35.11 38.76
N LEU A 704 -0.80 -36.43 38.55
CA LEU A 704 -2.01 -37.23 38.81
C LEU A 704 -2.40 -37.30 40.29
N LYS A 705 -1.47 -37.02 41.21
CA LYS A 705 -1.74 -36.95 42.66
C LYS A 705 -2.30 -35.59 43.11
N LYS A 706 -2.30 -34.58 42.24
CA LYS A 706 -2.83 -33.24 42.56
C LYS A 706 -4.37 -33.24 42.62
N PRO A 707 -4.97 -32.35 43.43
CA PRO A 707 -6.42 -32.23 43.51
C PRO A 707 -7.03 -31.80 42.16
N THR A 708 -8.26 -32.25 41.91
CA THR A 708 -9.07 -31.82 40.75
C THR A 708 -10.14 -30.81 41.20
N PRO A 709 -10.38 -29.72 40.44
CA PRO A 709 -9.73 -29.35 39.18
C PRO A 709 -8.26 -28.95 39.38
N LEU A 710 -7.43 -29.28 38.40
CA LEU A 710 -6.00 -28.97 38.42
C LEU A 710 -5.78 -27.47 38.18
N GLU A 711 -5.08 -26.79 39.09
CA GLU A 711 -4.66 -25.40 38.91
C GLU A 711 -3.19 -25.34 38.48
N LEU A 712 -2.91 -24.64 37.37
CA LEU A 712 -1.56 -24.48 36.86
C LEU A 712 -0.80 -23.40 37.66
N GLU A 713 0.38 -23.77 38.14
CA GLU A 713 1.28 -22.86 38.84
C GLU A 713 2.40 -22.35 37.92
N ARG A 714 2.96 -21.18 38.24
CA ARG A 714 4.12 -20.64 37.52
C ARG A 714 5.37 -21.43 37.89
N GLY A 715 6.09 -21.95 36.88
CA GLY A 715 7.41 -22.56 37.05
C GLY A 715 8.56 -21.56 36.83
N PHE A 716 9.79 -22.06 36.77
CA PHE A 716 10.96 -21.23 36.46
C PHE A 716 10.95 -20.71 35.01
N ALA A 717 10.49 -21.54 34.08
CA ALA A 717 10.45 -21.25 32.65
C ALA A 717 9.04 -21.21 32.08
N THR A 718 8.02 -21.56 32.86
CA THR A 718 6.62 -21.70 32.42
C THR A 718 5.71 -20.67 33.11
N ILE A 719 4.87 -19.99 32.34
CA ILE A 719 3.90 -18.99 32.81
C ILE A 719 2.52 -19.34 32.24
N PRO A 720 1.60 -19.87 33.06
CA PRO A 720 0.24 -20.19 32.63
C PRO A 720 -0.50 -18.95 32.13
N LEU A 721 -1.19 -19.06 31.00
CA LEU A 721 -2.00 -17.98 30.42
C LEU A 721 -3.38 -17.96 31.06
N ARG A 722 -3.55 -17.10 32.07
CA ARG A 722 -4.81 -16.98 32.82
C ARG A 722 -5.97 -16.54 31.91
N GLY A 723 -7.13 -17.15 32.10
CA GLY A 723 -8.35 -16.85 31.34
C GLY A 723 -8.42 -17.54 29.97
N ILE A 724 -7.43 -18.35 29.61
CA ILE A 724 -7.46 -19.17 28.40
C ILE A 724 -7.63 -20.64 28.77
N ASP A 725 -8.68 -21.25 28.22
CA ASP A 725 -9.11 -22.60 28.56
C ASP A 725 -9.42 -23.47 27.31
N VAL A 726 -8.94 -23.03 26.14
CA VAL A 726 -9.05 -23.73 24.86
C VAL A 726 -7.65 -23.84 24.24
N PRO A 727 -7.21 -25.04 23.78
CA PRO A 727 -5.88 -25.23 23.22
C PRO A 727 -5.88 -24.89 21.71
N PHE A 728 -6.12 -23.62 21.37
CA PHE A 728 -6.22 -23.22 19.97
C PHE A 728 -4.87 -23.27 19.22
N HIS A 729 -4.95 -23.38 17.89
CA HIS A 729 -3.84 -23.69 16.96
C HIS A 729 -3.23 -25.09 17.11
N SER A 730 -3.67 -25.89 18.07
CA SER A 730 -3.28 -27.29 18.16
C SER A 730 -4.12 -28.19 17.24
N THR A 731 -3.66 -29.42 17.04
CA THR A 731 -4.39 -30.45 16.28
C THR A 731 -5.76 -30.80 16.87
N PHE A 732 -6.01 -30.48 18.15
CA PHE A 732 -7.29 -30.72 18.83
C PHE A 732 -8.48 -30.07 18.10
N LEU A 733 -8.30 -28.85 17.59
CA LEU A 733 -9.38 -28.12 16.90
C LEU A 733 -9.49 -28.46 15.40
N ARG A 734 -8.69 -29.39 14.88
CA ARG A 734 -8.67 -29.74 13.45
C ARG A 734 -10.03 -30.27 12.97
N SER A 735 -10.76 -30.97 13.83
CA SER A 735 -12.12 -31.47 13.57
C SER A 735 -13.11 -30.33 13.26
N GLY A 736 -12.98 -29.19 13.93
CA GLY A 736 -13.84 -28.01 13.76
C GLY A 736 -13.52 -27.14 12.54
N VAL A 737 -12.47 -27.45 11.75
CA VAL A 737 -12.04 -26.62 10.62
C VAL A 737 -13.02 -26.69 9.44
N LYS A 738 -13.62 -27.86 9.18
CA LYS A 738 -14.55 -28.06 8.05
C LYS A 738 -15.79 -27.12 8.11
N PRO A 739 -16.55 -27.05 9.22
CA PRO A 739 -17.69 -26.13 9.31
C PRO A 739 -17.25 -24.67 9.27
N PHE A 740 -16.12 -24.31 9.91
CA PHE A 740 -15.60 -22.96 9.87
C PHE A 740 -15.20 -22.54 8.45
N ARG A 741 -14.56 -23.43 7.67
CA ARG A 741 -14.28 -23.21 6.24
C ARG A 741 -15.55 -22.99 5.44
N SER A 742 -16.60 -23.79 5.65
CA SER A 742 -17.89 -23.60 4.98
C SER A 742 -18.52 -22.25 5.34
N PHE A 743 -18.33 -21.78 6.57
CA PHE A 743 -18.76 -20.45 6.99
C PHE A 743 -17.97 -19.34 6.28
N LEU A 744 -16.64 -19.47 6.18
CA LEU A 744 -15.80 -18.53 5.44
C LEU A 744 -16.20 -18.43 3.96
N MET A 745 -16.47 -19.55 3.29
CA MET A 745 -16.92 -19.55 1.89
C MET A 745 -18.24 -18.81 1.66
N LYS A 746 -19.08 -18.63 2.70
CA LYS A 746 -20.31 -17.84 2.63
C LYS A 746 -20.08 -16.35 2.92
N LYS A 747 -18.98 -16.00 3.58
CA LYS A 747 -18.68 -14.64 4.09
C LYS A 747 -17.61 -13.92 3.28
N ILE A 748 -16.69 -14.66 2.67
CA ILE A 748 -15.68 -14.18 1.74
C ILE A 748 -16.22 -14.42 0.33
N ASN A 749 -16.48 -13.35 -0.40
CA ASN A 749 -16.87 -13.48 -1.79
C ASN A 749 -15.61 -13.68 -2.63
N LYS A 750 -15.65 -14.60 -3.60
CA LYS A 750 -14.53 -14.80 -4.54
C LYS A 750 -14.19 -13.50 -5.27
N THR A 751 -15.22 -12.69 -5.54
CA THR A 751 -15.09 -11.41 -6.19
C THR A 751 -14.21 -10.46 -5.34
N THR A 752 -14.38 -10.40 -4.02
CA THR A 752 -13.69 -9.37 -3.22
C THR A 752 -12.17 -9.59 -3.04
N ILE A 753 -11.60 -10.64 -3.64
CA ILE A 753 -10.19 -11.02 -3.49
C ILE A 753 -9.38 -10.42 -4.63
N ASP A 754 -8.49 -9.48 -4.30
CA ASP A 754 -7.49 -8.92 -5.21
C ASP A 754 -6.10 -9.56 -4.93
N PRO A 755 -5.61 -10.46 -5.81
CA PRO A 755 -4.31 -11.09 -5.63
C PRO A 755 -3.14 -10.11 -5.55
N SER A 756 -3.22 -8.94 -6.20
CA SER A 756 -2.13 -7.95 -6.23
C SER A 756 -1.86 -7.33 -4.85
N LYS A 757 -2.86 -7.35 -3.96
CA LYS A 757 -2.74 -6.92 -2.55
C LYS A 757 -2.22 -8.03 -1.63
N LEU A 758 -2.20 -9.28 -2.10
CA LEU A 758 -1.81 -10.45 -1.30
C LEU A 758 -0.41 -10.96 -1.67
N VAL A 759 -0.15 -11.14 -2.96
CA VAL A 759 1.07 -11.78 -3.47
C VAL A 759 2.30 -10.96 -3.07
N GLY A 760 3.26 -11.60 -2.39
CA GLY A 760 4.47 -10.98 -1.87
C GLY A 760 4.28 -10.02 -0.68
N LYS A 761 3.04 -9.67 -0.33
CA LYS A 761 2.71 -8.69 0.73
C LYS A 761 2.19 -9.36 2.00
N TYR A 762 1.26 -10.31 1.86
CA TYR A 762 0.64 -11.02 2.98
C TYR A 762 1.55 -12.15 3.48
N ILE A 763 1.78 -12.24 4.80
CA ILE A 763 2.50 -13.35 5.44
C ILE A 763 1.54 -14.12 6.35
N PRO A 764 1.08 -15.33 5.96
CA PRO A 764 0.18 -16.14 6.79
C PRO A 764 0.88 -16.79 7.97
N ASN A 765 0.13 -17.01 9.06
CA ASN A 765 0.66 -17.75 10.22
C ASN A 765 0.96 -19.22 9.92
N VAL A 766 0.20 -19.85 9.00
CA VAL A 766 0.33 -21.29 8.71
C VAL A 766 1.66 -21.62 8.03
N THR A 767 2.08 -20.83 7.06
CA THR A 767 3.28 -21.10 6.23
C THR A 767 4.47 -20.23 6.59
N ALA A 768 4.26 -19.06 7.23
CA ALA A 768 5.30 -18.08 7.56
C ALA A 768 6.21 -17.68 6.38
N LYS A 769 5.66 -17.71 5.16
CA LYS A 769 6.30 -17.26 3.91
C LYS A 769 5.40 -16.23 3.23
N PRO A 770 5.95 -15.24 2.50
CA PRO A 770 5.14 -14.35 1.68
C PRO A 770 4.21 -15.14 0.78
N PHE A 771 2.92 -14.78 0.80
CA PHE A 771 1.88 -15.45 0.05
C PHE A 771 2.21 -15.42 -1.44
N ALA A 772 2.07 -16.56 -2.11
CA ALA A 772 2.33 -16.69 -3.54
C ALA A 772 1.34 -17.66 -4.19
N LEU A 773 1.05 -17.43 -5.46
CA LEU A 773 0.20 -18.31 -6.28
C LEU A 773 1.07 -19.26 -7.13
N THR A 774 2.08 -19.87 -6.52
CA THR A 774 2.99 -20.81 -7.20
C THR A 774 2.74 -22.24 -6.76
N LYS A 775 3.07 -23.21 -7.62
CA LYS A 775 2.92 -24.64 -7.30
C LYS A 775 3.64 -25.02 -6.00
N GLU A 776 4.87 -24.54 -5.84
CA GLU A 776 5.69 -24.73 -4.63
C GLU A 776 4.96 -24.27 -3.37
N TYR A 777 4.33 -23.09 -3.42
CA TYR A 777 3.59 -22.55 -2.29
C TYR A 777 2.39 -23.44 -1.91
N PHE A 778 1.64 -23.94 -2.90
CA PHE A 778 0.52 -24.86 -2.66
C PHE A 778 1.01 -26.22 -2.10
N GLU A 779 2.15 -26.74 -2.57
CA GLU A 779 2.77 -27.95 -2.03
C GLU A 779 3.15 -27.79 -0.56
N ASP A 780 3.72 -26.64 -0.18
CA ASP A 780 4.07 -26.34 1.20
C ASP A 780 2.84 -26.24 2.12
N VAL A 781 1.78 -25.56 1.66
CA VAL A 781 0.50 -25.54 2.39
C VAL A 781 -0.08 -26.95 2.53
N TYR A 782 0.03 -27.79 1.49
CA TYR A 782 -0.47 -29.15 1.54
C TYR A 782 0.28 -30.01 2.56
N LYS A 783 1.62 -29.95 2.60
CA LYS A 783 2.45 -30.68 3.56
C LYS A 783 2.04 -30.40 5.02
N LEU A 784 1.66 -29.15 5.31
CA LEU A 784 1.27 -28.74 6.66
C LEU A 784 -0.20 -29.08 7.01
N THR A 785 -1.10 -29.06 6.02
CA THR A 785 -2.55 -29.10 6.29
C THR A 785 -3.23 -30.40 5.86
N ASN A 786 -2.64 -31.14 4.93
CA ASN A 786 -3.26 -32.25 4.18
C ASN A 786 -4.66 -31.90 3.63
N SER A 787 -4.83 -30.66 3.14
CA SER A 787 -6.12 -30.16 2.65
C SER A 787 -6.55 -30.86 1.35
N PRO A 788 -7.72 -31.53 1.29
CA PRO A 788 -8.20 -32.17 0.08
C PRO A 788 -8.46 -31.20 -1.09
N LYS A 789 -8.82 -29.94 -0.78
CA LYS A 789 -9.01 -28.91 -1.80
C LYS A 789 -7.69 -28.51 -2.47
N ILE A 790 -6.62 -28.38 -1.69
CA ILE A 790 -5.29 -28.06 -2.21
C ILE A 790 -4.75 -29.25 -3.01
N ALA A 791 -4.95 -30.48 -2.54
CA ALA A 791 -4.59 -31.69 -3.29
C ALA A 791 -5.25 -31.71 -4.69
N ASN A 792 -6.54 -31.35 -4.78
CA ASN A 792 -7.25 -31.30 -6.05
C ASN A 792 -6.70 -30.22 -6.99
N VAL A 793 -6.30 -29.05 -6.47
CA VAL A 793 -5.66 -28.00 -7.27
C VAL A 793 -4.30 -28.46 -7.78
N LEU A 794 -3.47 -29.06 -6.91
CA LEU A 794 -2.15 -29.59 -7.29
C LEU A 794 -2.24 -30.70 -8.33
N ALA A 795 -3.24 -31.59 -8.23
CA ALA A 795 -3.47 -32.66 -9.19
C ALA A 795 -3.86 -32.14 -10.58
N ASN A 796 -4.46 -30.93 -10.65
CA ASN A 796 -4.93 -30.31 -11.89
C ASN A 796 -4.21 -28.99 -12.19
N TRP A 797 -2.95 -28.84 -11.74
CA TRP A 797 -2.22 -27.57 -11.80
C TRP A 797 -2.13 -27.00 -13.23
N ASP A 798 -1.90 -27.87 -14.22
CA ASP A 798 -1.72 -27.46 -15.62
C ASP A 798 -2.96 -26.76 -16.20
N LYS A 799 -4.16 -27.08 -15.71
CA LYS A 799 -5.39 -26.38 -16.08
C LYS A 799 -5.33 -24.90 -15.70
N TYR A 800 -4.81 -24.59 -14.51
CA TYR A 800 -4.75 -23.23 -13.99
C TYR A 800 -3.56 -22.45 -14.58
N ALA A 801 -2.46 -23.13 -14.88
CA ALA A 801 -1.27 -22.51 -15.48
C ALA A 801 -1.51 -22.02 -16.93
N GLN A 802 -2.43 -22.65 -17.68
CA GLN A 802 -2.75 -22.26 -19.06
C GLN A 802 -3.71 -21.07 -19.16
N GLU A 803 -4.59 -20.86 -18.16
CA GLU A 803 -5.49 -19.70 -18.13
C GLU A 803 -4.75 -18.36 -17.91
N GLU A 804 -3.58 -18.37 -17.25
CA GLU A 804 -2.74 -17.16 -17.08
C GLU A 804 -2.11 -16.67 -18.41
N VAL A 805 -1.84 -17.57 -19.36
CA VAL A 805 -1.19 -17.22 -20.64
C VAL A 805 -2.18 -16.55 -21.61
N ASN A 806 -3.47 -16.91 -21.54
CA ASN A 806 -4.50 -16.31 -22.41
C ASN A 806 -5.11 -15.01 -21.84
N GLY A 807 -4.76 -14.62 -20.61
CA GLY A 807 -5.25 -13.39 -19.96
C GLY A 807 -4.35 -12.17 -20.14
N THR A 808 -3.18 -12.33 -20.77
CA THR A 808 -2.23 -11.24 -21.04
C THR A 808 -1.83 -11.21 -22.51
N GLY A 809 -2.66 -10.55 -23.31
CA GLY A 809 -2.35 -10.15 -24.68
C GLY A 809 -3.00 -11.02 -25.76
N ASP A 810 -4.14 -10.55 -26.28
CA ASP A 810 -4.41 -10.59 -27.72
C ASP A 810 -5.60 -9.67 -28.03
N SER A 811 -5.29 -8.42 -28.37
CA SER A 811 -6.16 -7.58 -29.18
C SER A 811 -5.59 -7.53 -30.58
N GLU A 812 -5.73 -8.60 -31.36
CA GLU A 812 -5.67 -8.48 -32.83
C GLU A 812 -6.39 -9.62 -33.58
N SER A 813 -7.26 -9.18 -34.50
CA SER A 813 -7.86 -9.89 -35.63
C SER A 813 -8.96 -10.94 -35.36
N GLY A 814 -10.19 -10.58 -35.75
CA GLY A 814 -11.33 -11.49 -35.80
C GLY A 814 -11.29 -12.46 -36.98
N SER A 815 -11.84 -13.66 -36.77
CA SER A 815 -12.66 -14.34 -37.78
C SER A 815 -13.52 -15.45 -37.15
N ASN A 816 -14.79 -15.43 -37.55
CA ASN A 816 -15.90 -16.36 -37.33
C ASN A 816 -15.61 -17.78 -36.82
N GLY A 817 -16.33 -18.18 -35.75
CA GLY A 817 -16.58 -19.57 -35.40
C GLY A 817 -17.77 -19.69 -34.42
N HIS A 818 -18.78 -20.47 -34.78
CA HIS A 818 -20.11 -20.58 -34.16
C HIS A 818 -20.15 -20.78 -32.63
N TYR A 819 -21.07 -20.07 -31.98
CA TYR A 819 -21.48 -20.24 -30.59
C TYR A 819 -22.82 -21.02 -30.54
N GLU A 820 -22.80 -22.21 -29.95
CA GLU A 820 -23.99 -22.90 -29.40
C GLU A 820 -23.73 -23.10 -27.89
N GLY A 821 -24.57 -22.52 -27.03
CA GLY A 821 -24.55 -22.80 -25.59
C GLY A 821 -25.39 -24.04 -25.22
N PRO A 822 -25.75 -24.26 -23.93
CA PRO A 822 -25.16 -23.81 -22.67
C PRO A 822 -24.76 -24.98 -21.75
N GLY A 823 -23.81 -24.79 -20.84
CA GLY A 823 -23.41 -25.82 -19.87
C GLY A 823 -22.90 -25.23 -18.56
N ALA A 824 -23.70 -25.38 -17.51
CA ALA A 824 -23.45 -24.93 -16.15
C ALA A 824 -22.23 -25.59 -15.47
N ALA A 825 -21.79 -24.93 -14.39
CA ALA A 825 -20.95 -25.38 -13.27
C ALA A 825 -19.47 -24.94 -13.26
N ALA A 826 -19.17 -23.95 -12.40
CA ALA A 826 -18.02 -23.95 -11.47
C ALA A 826 -18.17 -22.84 -10.41
#